data_AF-A0A413TA50-F1
#
_entry.id   AF-A0A413TA50-F1
#
_cell.length_a   1.000
_cell.length_b   1.000
_cell.length_c   1.000
_cell.angle_alpha   90.00
_cell.angle_beta   90.00
_cell.angle_gamma   90.00
#
_symmetry.space_group_name_H-M   'P 1'
#
loop_
_entity.id
_entity.type
_entity.pdbx_description
1 polymer ?
#
loop_
_entity_poly.entity_id
_entity_poly.type
_entity_poly.pdbx_seq_one_letter_code
_entity_poly.pdbx_strand_id
1 'polypeptide(L)'
;MVRKGRRKEFGKFTKKIAAVGLALAMTVSTAIPTYAYYGFSGEFTRSERLTQTRVTSTFSENELGVVNFETTWGDKKANIASMDEYIEEADKKGVKVLVFPEMCVTGYVSSSDPTSTEYKWAVESAEAKDGATASHFAKIADEDDMWIIYGATETIEKDGKVDTKHAYNSAFVCSPDGEVTTYQKITPVEGSWCTSGETPVIIDAGEYGKLGISICYDTYSTPELERYYSAMGCNILINPTATGGGWSQSNMSAWEEYYKVRLESIASRDGFLILSSDLVGMNETPSNPSKFPGGSIIMNAVFNGPSYLAGADDDSNIITNQEGLLTNSKSVRASTGSTCSNEDFNPELYVDLYSELADKMEENGGVIRYSANTTASTKGPKAAVVNMTGYWGNKTKTIAKMKEYIEEAGKKGVDILVFPETVLTGYGYLQPSEDPFYKKFGVSMQVYTAETIPGNTTNELSKYAKKYNMYIIFGMTEKDEAGTIKDNGVEKVYNSAAILYPNGKIDSYQKIHRAGQENQWSVTGKTPKIIETKWGKIGIDICRDGHFYPELGRYYAAMGCTMFVHPTATTGNAWYRSTRIGSYVDRDGMAAITCNLLGGDGIYVADGEYTYSPDDIDENGDFVGGSAIPETIYNQNEIEDDPYWNSRNWLGTGGVFNSTSFIATKGSTASTALKPRINYNGTGAYSEGFEERGKTSPLGLEIADMDLTGTGFSGTESTFKPALYAKLYDKLATLYRGGYVSKIKDKDNSGTTPETITPETTTAKDSATKTTEPKTTENKKVATTTVTVNKTLVKKATKVKASAKTKIYVKKVVGAAKYQVQVSATKNFKKVLATKTSTKATFTIKNSKLKNKKVLYVRVKVAKKVNNKLVYSKWSASKKVVISKK
;
A
#
# COMPACT_ATOMS: atom_id res chain seq x y z
N MET A 1 37.63 -25.77 -19.43
CA MET A 1 37.70 -24.33 -19.79
C MET A 1 37.61 -24.17 -21.32
N VAL A 2 37.71 -22.95 -21.87
CA VAL A 2 37.77 -22.64 -23.33
C VAL A 2 36.50 -22.97 -24.16
N ARG A 3 35.30 -22.57 -23.68
CA ARG A 3 34.12 -22.41 -24.59
C ARG A 3 33.13 -21.28 -24.25
N LYS A 4 33.06 -20.77 -23.01
CA LYS A 4 32.23 -19.58 -22.63
C LYS A 4 32.67 -18.23 -23.28
N GLY A 5 33.67 -18.20 -24.17
CA GLY A 5 34.30 -16.97 -24.67
C GLY A 5 33.61 -16.23 -25.83
N ARG A 6 32.86 -16.91 -26.71
CA ARG A 6 32.39 -16.30 -27.99
C ARG A 6 30.96 -15.75 -28.02
N ARG A 7 30.08 -16.08 -27.05
CA ARG A 7 28.71 -15.50 -27.00
C ARG A 7 28.67 -14.03 -26.50
N LYS A 8 29.75 -13.49 -25.91
CA LYS A 8 29.72 -12.20 -25.19
C LYS A 8 30.00 -10.95 -26.04
N GLU A 9 30.31 -11.08 -27.33
CA GLU A 9 30.58 -9.93 -28.23
C GLU A 9 29.43 -9.60 -29.19
N PHE A 10 28.69 -10.59 -29.73
CA PHE A 10 27.65 -10.33 -30.74
C PHE A 10 26.35 -9.71 -30.19
N GLY A 11 26.00 -9.97 -28.92
CA GLY A 11 24.74 -9.50 -28.32
C GLY A 11 24.66 -8.01 -27.94
N LYS A 12 25.66 -7.18 -28.29
CA LYS A 12 25.73 -5.77 -27.85
C LYS A 12 25.64 -4.70 -28.95
N PHE A 13 25.36 -5.09 -30.20
CA PHE A 13 25.36 -4.15 -31.33
C PHE A 13 23.98 -3.60 -31.75
N THR A 14 22.87 -4.16 -31.23
CA THR A 14 21.51 -3.86 -31.72
C THR A 14 20.59 -3.09 -30.76
N LYS A 15 20.99 -2.79 -29.51
CA LYS A 15 20.20 -1.91 -28.60
C LYS A 15 20.50 -0.41 -28.79
N LYS A 16 20.29 0.09 -30.02
CA LYS A 16 20.27 1.52 -30.38
C LYS A 16 19.37 1.78 -31.60
N ILE A 17 18.09 2.04 -31.36
CA ILE A 17 17.16 2.96 -32.07
C ILE A 17 15.77 2.73 -31.43
N ALA A 18 15.29 3.71 -30.65
CA ALA A 18 13.91 3.87 -30.18
C ALA A 18 13.83 5.13 -29.28
N ALA A 19 12.62 5.69 -29.13
CA ALA A 19 12.23 6.65 -28.10
C ALA A 19 13.11 7.92 -27.93
N VAL A 20 12.97 8.86 -28.88
CA VAL A 20 12.98 10.30 -28.57
C VAL A 20 11.51 10.73 -28.54
N GLY A 21 11.01 11.23 -27.41
CA GLY A 21 9.61 11.63 -27.24
C GLY A 21 9.40 12.51 -25.99
N LEU A 22 8.57 13.54 -26.15
CA LEU A 22 8.20 14.63 -25.23
C LEU A 22 8.35 14.43 -23.71
N ALA A 23 8.92 15.44 -23.05
CA ALA A 23 8.61 15.81 -21.66
C ALA A 23 8.87 17.33 -21.45
N LEU A 24 7.79 18.11 -21.39
CA LEU A 24 7.73 19.56 -21.11
C LEU A 24 6.30 19.80 -20.55
N ALA A 25 6.04 20.59 -19.50
CA ALA A 25 6.91 21.29 -18.56
C ALA A 25 6.26 21.31 -17.16
N MET A 26 7.03 21.61 -16.10
CA MET A 26 6.49 22.16 -14.86
C MET A 26 7.40 23.28 -14.36
N THR A 27 6.85 24.48 -14.24
CA THR A 27 7.50 25.66 -13.65
C THR A 27 6.89 25.94 -12.29
N VAL A 28 7.59 25.60 -11.22
CA VAL A 28 7.22 26.05 -9.87
C VAL A 28 7.71 27.49 -9.70
N SER A 29 6.78 28.41 -9.46
CA SER A 29 7.07 29.80 -9.08
C SER A 29 6.78 29.99 -7.61
N THR A 30 7.73 30.52 -6.85
CA THR A 30 7.61 30.71 -5.39
C THR A 30 7.47 32.18 -5.03
N ALA A 31 6.32 32.57 -4.47
CA ALA A 31 6.14 33.85 -3.79
C ALA A 31 5.16 33.66 -2.61
N ILE A 32 5.60 33.97 -1.40
CA ILE A 32 4.78 33.95 -0.17
C ILE A 32 4.65 35.39 0.32
N PRO A 33 3.43 35.92 0.50
CA PRO A 33 3.17 37.06 1.36
C PRO A 33 2.68 36.61 2.75
N THR A 34 3.18 37.23 3.81
CA THR A 34 2.70 37.00 5.19
C THR A 34 1.57 37.94 5.54
N TYR A 35 0.46 37.41 6.07
CA TYR A 35 -0.49 38.19 6.87
C TYR A 35 -0.87 37.40 8.12
N ALA A 36 -1.10 38.10 9.23
CA ALA A 36 -1.66 37.53 10.44
C ALA A 36 -3.19 37.59 10.36
N TYR A 37 -3.87 36.52 10.79
CA TYR A 37 -5.33 36.46 10.84
C TYR A 37 -5.78 35.93 12.21
N TYR A 38 -6.61 36.70 12.90
CA TYR A 38 -7.33 36.27 14.10
C TYR A 38 -8.80 36.08 13.70
N GLY A 39 -9.26 34.83 13.63
CA GLY A 39 -10.65 34.52 13.30
C GLY A 39 -10.87 33.04 12.98
N PHE A 40 -11.53 32.32 13.90
CA PHE A 40 -12.34 31.16 13.54
C PHE A 40 -13.62 31.68 12.83
N SER A 41 -14.29 30.94 11.94
CA SER A 41 -14.12 29.54 11.52
C SER A 41 -14.65 29.36 10.09
N GLY A 42 -14.01 28.53 9.26
CA GLY A 42 -14.55 28.21 7.93
C GLY A 42 -13.65 27.37 7.02
N GLU A 43 -12.33 27.37 7.24
CA GLU A 43 -11.41 26.57 6.42
C GLU A 43 -11.48 25.07 6.77
N PHE A 44 -12.29 24.32 6.02
CA PHE A 44 -12.38 22.85 6.08
C PHE A 44 -11.27 22.14 5.26
N THR A 45 -10.13 22.82 5.06
CA THR A 45 -8.98 22.28 4.34
C THR A 45 -8.24 21.22 5.17
N ARG A 46 -7.79 20.15 4.51
CA ARG A 46 -6.78 19.24 5.06
C ARG A 46 -5.40 19.90 4.95
N SER A 47 -4.54 19.74 5.95
CA SER A 47 -3.20 20.34 5.96
C SER A 47 -2.41 19.98 4.69
N GLU A 48 -1.68 20.93 4.11
CA GLU A 48 -1.05 20.82 2.78
C GLU A 48 -0.30 19.48 2.61
N ARG A 49 -0.64 18.70 1.58
CA ARG A 49 0.01 17.41 1.31
C ARG A 49 1.36 17.63 0.64
N LEU A 50 2.45 17.43 1.39
CA LEU A 50 3.80 17.54 0.84
C LEU A 50 4.13 16.36 -0.08
N THR A 51 5.05 16.57 -1.02
CA THR A 51 5.41 15.57 -2.04
C THR A 51 5.98 14.28 -1.45
N GLN A 52 5.24 13.19 -1.58
CA GLN A 52 5.69 11.84 -1.26
C GLN A 52 6.71 11.32 -2.29
N THR A 53 7.68 10.51 -1.86
CA THR A 53 8.58 9.81 -2.79
C THR A 53 7.80 8.71 -3.52
N ARG A 54 7.87 8.69 -4.86
CA ARG A 54 7.38 7.56 -5.67
C ARG A 54 8.55 6.90 -6.40
N VAL A 55 8.65 5.59 -6.26
CA VAL A 55 9.68 4.74 -6.88
C VAL A 55 9.05 3.98 -8.05
N THR A 56 9.88 3.62 -9.02
CA THR A 56 9.49 2.70 -10.10
C THR A 56 10.70 1.90 -10.54
N SER A 57 10.51 0.60 -10.62
CA SER A 57 11.47 -0.39 -11.12
C SER A 57 10.83 -1.18 -12.26
N THR A 58 11.66 -1.83 -13.06
CA THR A 58 11.19 -2.70 -14.13
C THR A 58 12.15 -3.86 -14.23
N PHE A 59 11.59 -5.06 -14.12
CA PHE A 59 12.31 -6.32 -14.11
C PHE A 59 12.07 -7.03 -15.45
N SER A 60 13.13 -7.62 -16.00
CA SER A 60 13.01 -8.60 -17.08
C SER A 60 12.35 -9.88 -16.55
N GLU A 61 11.93 -10.75 -17.47
CA GLU A 61 11.71 -12.17 -17.18
C GLU A 61 12.89 -12.77 -16.38
N ASN A 62 12.58 -13.57 -15.36
CA ASN A 62 13.53 -14.22 -14.44
C ASN A 62 14.43 -13.33 -13.54
N GLU A 63 14.25 -12.01 -13.49
CA GLU A 63 15.02 -11.15 -12.57
C GLU A 63 14.50 -11.18 -11.10
N LEU A 64 13.36 -11.82 -10.84
CA LEU A 64 12.75 -12.03 -9.52
C LEU A 64 12.57 -13.52 -9.24
N GLY A 65 12.85 -13.97 -8.01
CA GLY A 65 12.71 -15.36 -7.58
C GLY A 65 12.14 -15.52 -6.17
N VAL A 66 11.31 -16.55 -5.99
CA VAL A 66 10.82 -17.07 -4.71
C VAL A 66 11.00 -18.59 -4.69
N VAL A 67 11.10 -19.21 -3.52
CA VAL A 67 11.39 -20.65 -3.39
C VAL A 67 10.32 -21.34 -2.53
N ASN A 68 9.62 -22.33 -3.11
CA ASN A 68 8.93 -23.35 -2.32
C ASN A 68 10.02 -24.26 -1.73
N PHE A 69 10.29 -24.14 -0.43
CA PHE A 69 11.45 -24.76 0.21
C PHE A 69 11.03 -25.78 1.28
N GLU A 70 11.48 -27.03 1.17
CA GLU A 70 11.32 -28.03 2.23
C GLU A 70 12.51 -28.00 3.18
N THR A 71 12.23 -27.93 4.49
CA THR A 71 13.25 -27.84 5.55
C THR A 71 13.50 -29.19 6.20
N THR A 72 14.76 -29.61 6.28
CA THR A 72 15.17 -30.59 7.30
C THR A 72 15.14 -29.90 8.66
N TRP A 73 14.10 -30.16 9.46
CA TRP A 73 13.97 -29.56 10.79
C TRP A 73 15.17 -29.95 11.66
N GLY A 74 15.81 -28.97 12.32
CA GLY A 74 16.98 -29.20 13.17
C GLY A 74 18.33 -29.24 12.45
N ASP A 75 18.41 -29.46 11.12
CA ASP A 75 19.70 -29.46 10.40
C ASP A 75 19.93 -28.21 9.55
N LYS A 76 20.50 -27.18 10.20
CA LYS A 76 20.95 -25.95 9.53
C LYS A 76 21.92 -26.20 8.37
N LYS A 77 22.73 -27.27 8.41
CA LYS A 77 23.74 -27.54 7.36
C LYS A 77 23.09 -28.14 6.12
N ALA A 78 22.14 -29.06 6.30
CA ALA A 78 21.32 -29.57 5.20
C ALA A 78 20.51 -28.43 4.55
N ASN A 79 19.85 -27.60 5.36
CA ASN A 79 19.07 -26.45 4.86
C ASN A 79 19.95 -25.45 4.10
N ILE A 80 21.09 -25.02 4.66
CA ILE A 80 22.01 -24.09 3.96
C ILE A 80 22.58 -24.70 2.67
N ALA A 81 22.86 -26.00 2.62
CA ALA A 81 23.31 -26.67 1.40
C ALA A 81 22.23 -26.69 0.30
N SER A 82 20.97 -26.94 0.67
CA SER A 82 19.82 -26.85 -0.25
C SER A 82 19.61 -25.41 -0.74
N MET A 83 19.73 -24.41 0.15
CA MET A 83 19.69 -23.00 -0.22
C MET A 83 20.80 -22.63 -1.21
N ASP A 84 22.03 -23.12 -1.03
CA ASP A 84 23.15 -22.91 -1.96
C ASP A 84 22.85 -23.45 -3.37
N GLU A 85 22.18 -24.61 -3.50
CA GLU A 85 21.77 -25.17 -4.80
C GLU A 85 20.72 -24.28 -5.50
N TYR A 86 19.70 -23.81 -4.76
CA TYR A 86 18.71 -22.86 -5.29
C TYR A 86 19.32 -21.49 -5.64
N ILE A 87 20.31 -21.02 -4.88
CA ILE A 87 21.05 -19.78 -5.19
C ILE A 87 21.89 -19.96 -6.48
N GLU A 88 22.57 -21.10 -6.66
CA GLU A 88 23.30 -21.36 -7.91
C GLU A 88 22.35 -21.53 -9.09
N GLU A 89 21.12 -22.03 -8.90
CA GLU A 89 20.07 -22.02 -9.93
C GLU A 89 19.59 -20.59 -10.26
N ALA A 90 19.48 -19.73 -9.25
CA ALA A 90 19.06 -18.34 -9.39
C ALA A 90 20.05 -17.48 -10.21
N ASP A 91 21.37 -17.58 -9.99
CA ASP A 91 22.36 -16.92 -10.89
C ASP A 91 22.27 -17.47 -12.32
N LYS A 92 22.14 -18.80 -12.49
CA LYS A 92 22.00 -19.42 -13.83
C LYS A 92 20.78 -18.90 -14.60
N LYS A 93 19.66 -18.63 -13.90
CA LYS A 93 18.44 -18.01 -14.45
C LYS A 93 18.57 -16.48 -14.63
N GLY A 94 19.41 -15.82 -13.82
CA GLY A 94 19.66 -14.37 -13.88
C GLY A 94 18.91 -13.54 -12.84
N VAL A 95 18.45 -14.16 -11.75
CA VAL A 95 17.70 -13.53 -10.66
C VAL A 95 18.51 -12.39 -10.02
N LYS A 96 17.81 -11.35 -9.58
CA LYS A 96 18.39 -10.16 -8.92
C LYS A 96 17.76 -9.84 -7.56
N VAL A 97 16.55 -10.33 -7.29
CA VAL A 97 15.98 -10.42 -5.94
C VAL A 97 15.45 -11.84 -5.73
N LEU A 98 16.08 -12.58 -4.83
CA LEU A 98 15.72 -13.94 -4.43
C LEU A 98 15.22 -13.93 -2.98
N VAL A 99 14.05 -14.53 -2.74
CA VAL A 99 13.44 -14.65 -1.41
C VAL A 99 13.30 -16.13 -1.07
N PHE A 100 13.71 -16.51 0.14
CA PHE A 100 13.45 -17.80 0.78
C PHE A 100 12.41 -17.65 1.90
N PRO A 101 11.76 -18.75 2.34
CA PRO A 101 10.70 -18.70 3.35
C PRO A 101 11.09 -18.29 4.77
N GLU A 102 10.07 -18.15 5.62
CA GLU A 102 10.20 -17.95 7.07
C GLU A 102 10.90 -19.15 7.73
N MET A 103 11.85 -18.88 8.63
CA MET A 103 12.62 -19.88 9.38
C MET A 103 13.29 -21.00 8.52
N CYS A 104 13.48 -20.79 7.22
CA CYS A 104 14.03 -21.78 6.29
C CYS A 104 15.42 -22.33 6.67
N VAL A 105 16.23 -21.58 7.43
CA VAL A 105 17.53 -22.06 7.93
C VAL A 105 17.36 -23.11 9.05
N THR A 106 16.36 -22.97 9.92
CA THR A 106 16.23 -23.75 11.17
C THR A 106 15.20 -24.88 11.09
N GLY A 107 14.30 -24.83 10.11
CA GLY A 107 12.97 -25.41 10.23
C GLY A 107 12.05 -24.51 11.04
N TYR A 108 10.74 -24.58 10.80
CA TYR A 108 9.75 -23.76 11.49
C TYR A 108 9.54 -24.24 12.94
N VAL A 109 9.35 -23.30 13.87
CA VAL A 109 9.11 -23.60 15.28
C VAL A 109 7.88 -22.84 15.78
N SER A 110 6.98 -23.54 16.44
CA SER A 110 5.93 -22.96 17.26
C SER A 110 5.92 -23.64 18.64
N SER A 111 6.19 -22.89 19.71
CA SER A 111 6.17 -23.41 21.09
C SER A 111 6.10 -22.29 22.13
N SER A 112 5.35 -22.52 23.21
CA SER A 112 5.35 -21.67 24.41
C SER A 112 5.84 -22.41 25.66
N ASP A 113 6.42 -23.60 25.51
CA ASP A 113 7.02 -24.37 26.61
C ASP A 113 8.56 -24.24 26.58
N PRO A 114 9.20 -23.51 27.51
CA PRO A 114 10.65 -23.37 27.59
C PRO A 114 11.41 -24.68 27.83
N THR A 115 10.72 -25.77 28.19
CA THR A 115 11.32 -27.09 28.38
C THR A 115 11.31 -27.95 27.11
N SER A 116 10.47 -27.61 26.12
CA SER A 116 10.40 -28.31 24.83
C SER A 116 11.71 -28.24 24.03
N THR A 117 11.95 -29.23 23.18
CA THR A 117 13.11 -29.28 22.28
C THR A 117 13.03 -28.16 21.26
N GLU A 118 11.82 -27.84 20.82
CA GLU A 118 11.47 -26.86 19.81
C GLU A 118 11.79 -25.43 20.26
N TYR A 119 11.36 -25.06 21.48
CA TYR A 119 11.67 -23.75 22.07
C TYR A 119 13.19 -23.58 22.22
N LYS A 120 13.87 -24.58 22.80
CA LYS A 120 15.33 -24.56 22.95
C LYS A 120 16.02 -24.44 21.62
N TRP A 121 15.60 -25.21 20.61
CA TRP A 121 16.15 -25.15 19.28
C TRP A 121 16.03 -23.76 18.67
N ALA A 122 14.88 -23.09 18.74
CA ALA A 122 14.73 -21.74 18.20
C ALA A 122 15.70 -20.72 18.82
N VAL A 123 15.97 -20.82 20.13
CA VAL A 123 16.88 -19.93 20.86
C VAL A 123 18.36 -20.31 20.67
N GLU A 124 18.70 -21.60 20.73
CA GLU A 124 20.08 -22.11 20.59
C GLU A 124 20.59 -22.07 19.14
N SER A 125 19.68 -22.13 18.16
CA SER A 125 20.02 -22.03 16.73
C SER A 125 20.18 -20.59 16.24
N ALA A 126 19.80 -19.59 17.03
CA ALA A 126 19.75 -18.20 16.62
C ALA A 126 21.14 -17.57 16.42
N GLU A 127 21.29 -16.76 15.38
CA GLU A 127 22.56 -16.10 15.04
C GLU A 127 22.43 -14.57 15.11
N ALA A 128 23.53 -13.87 15.39
CA ALA A 128 23.59 -12.43 15.20
C ALA A 128 23.60 -12.08 13.70
N LYS A 129 23.31 -10.81 13.36
CA LYS A 129 23.31 -10.33 11.96
C LYS A 129 24.65 -10.43 11.22
N ASP A 130 25.76 -10.61 11.94
CA ASP A 130 27.11 -10.89 11.43
C ASP A 130 27.57 -12.35 11.68
N GLY A 131 26.62 -13.25 11.97
CA GLY A 131 26.82 -14.68 12.16
C GLY A 131 27.38 -15.43 10.94
N ALA A 132 27.60 -16.73 11.11
CA ALA A 132 28.19 -17.59 10.09
C ALA A 132 27.28 -17.73 8.85
N THR A 133 25.98 -17.92 9.06
CA THR A 133 24.99 -18.07 7.97
C THR A 133 24.83 -16.76 7.21
N ALA A 134 24.73 -15.64 7.93
CA ALA A 134 24.68 -14.30 7.34
C ALA A 134 25.95 -13.96 6.55
N SER A 135 27.13 -14.27 7.11
CA SER A 135 28.43 -14.07 6.45
C SER A 135 28.59 -14.91 5.18
N HIS A 136 28.01 -16.11 5.15
CA HIS A 136 28.02 -17.01 3.98
C HIS A 136 27.18 -16.44 2.84
N PHE A 137 25.89 -16.17 3.07
CA PHE A 137 25.01 -15.63 2.02
C PHE A 137 25.38 -14.20 1.60
N ALA A 138 25.92 -13.36 2.50
CA ALA A 138 26.45 -12.03 2.16
C ALA A 138 27.66 -12.10 1.21
N LYS A 139 28.50 -13.13 1.33
CA LYS A 139 29.61 -13.36 0.39
C LYS A 139 29.08 -13.73 -1.00
N ILE A 140 28.08 -14.60 -1.08
CA ILE A 140 27.49 -15.01 -2.35
C ILE A 140 26.81 -13.82 -3.05
N ALA A 141 26.18 -12.93 -2.29
CA ALA A 141 25.59 -11.69 -2.82
C ALA A 141 26.59 -10.72 -3.52
N ASP A 142 27.81 -10.47 -2.98
CA ASP A 142 28.89 -9.69 -3.69
C ASP A 142 29.52 -10.47 -4.85
N GLU A 143 29.45 -11.80 -4.85
CA GLU A 143 30.00 -12.64 -5.93
C GLU A 143 29.07 -12.70 -7.16
N ASP A 144 27.74 -12.79 -6.94
CA ASP A 144 26.73 -13.00 -7.99
C ASP A 144 25.86 -11.75 -8.31
N ASP A 145 26.07 -10.62 -7.61
CA ASP A 145 25.40 -9.33 -7.86
C ASP A 145 23.87 -9.44 -7.69
N MET A 146 23.42 -10.10 -6.62
CA MET A 146 22.01 -10.47 -6.33
C MET A 146 21.63 -10.15 -4.88
N TRP A 147 20.40 -9.70 -4.65
CA TRP A 147 19.81 -9.61 -3.30
C TRP A 147 19.29 -10.98 -2.87
N ILE A 148 19.69 -11.45 -1.69
CA ILE A 148 19.25 -12.72 -1.10
C ILE A 148 18.54 -12.39 0.22
N ILE A 149 17.27 -12.73 0.33
CA ILE A 149 16.46 -12.57 1.55
C ILE A 149 16.06 -13.96 2.08
N TYR A 150 16.21 -14.21 3.37
CA TYR A 150 15.87 -15.51 3.98
C TYR A 150 15.39 -15.37 5.44
N GLY A 151 14.52 -16.29 5.89
CA GLY A 151 14.06 -16.37 7.28
C GLY A 151 14.95 -17.24 8.17
N ALA A 152 15.31 -16.75 9.35
CA ALA A 152 16.04 -17.48 10.39
C ALA A 152 15.78 -16.88 11.79
N THR A 153 16.20 -17.57 12.85
CA THR A 153 16.18 -17.02 14.21
C THR A 153 17.39 -16.10 14.47
N GLU A 154 17.17 -14.97 15.13
CA GLU A 154 18.18 -13.94 15.37
C GLU A 154 18.42 -13.67 16.88
N THR A 155 19.68 -13.54 17.27
CA THR A 155 20.08 -12.98 18.58
C THR A 155 20.45 -11.51 18.44
N ILE A 156 19.93 -10.67 19.33
CA ILE A 156 20.23 -9.23 19.35
C ILE A 156 20.81 -8.84 20.70
N GLU A 157 21.98 -8.19 20.69
CA GLU A 157 22.58 -7.60 21.88
C GLU A 157 21.89 -6.25 22.20
N LYS A 158 21.39 -6.11 23.44
CA LYS A 158 20.87 -4.86 24.01
C LYS A 158 21.66 -4.55 25.28
N ASP A 159 22.17 -3.31 25.41
CA ASP A 159 22.94 -2.82 26.56
C ASP A 159 24.10 -3.74 27.02
N GLY A 160 24.84 -4.33 26.07
CA GLY A 160 25.96 -5.23 26.34
C GLY A 160 25.55 -6.65 26.76
N LYS A 161 24.29 -7.05 26.51
CA LYS A 161 23.72 -8.35 26.88
C LYS A 161 22.91 -8.95 25.72
N VAL A 162 23.08 -10.24 25.49
CA VAL A 162 22.20 -11.03 24.63
C VAL A 162 21.17 -11.73 25.53
N ASP A 163 19.90 -11.77 25.14
CA ASP A 163 18.92 -12.63 25.81
C ASP A 163 19.20 -14.10 25.43
N THR A 164 19.35 -14.96 26.43
CA THR A 164 19.62 -16.40 26.26
C THR A 164 18.40 -17.27 26.50
N LYS A 165 17.20 -16.66 26.64
CA LYS A 165 15.92 -17.35 26.83
C LYS A 165 14.92 -17.12 25.70
N HIS A 166 15.18 -16.14 24.84
CA HIS A 166 14.32 -15.77 23.71
C HIS A 166 15.19 -15.42 22.50
N ALA A 167 14.61 -15.56 21.31
CA ALA A 167 15.20 -15.10 20.04
C ALA A 167 14.18 -14.27 19.26
N TYR A 168 14.59 -13.64 18.17
CA TYR A 168 13.65 -13.02 17.22
C TYR A 168 13.45 -13.95 16.02
N ASN A 169 12.23 -13.98 15.48
CA ASN A 169 11.95 -14.50 14.15
C ASN A 169 12.29 -13.39 13.14
N SER A 170 13.30 -13.59 12.28
CA SER A 170 13.89 -12.51 11.48
C SER A 170 14.08 -12.85 10.01
N ALA A 171 13.88 -11.85 9.16
CA ALA A 171 14.23 -11.85 7.75
C ALA A 171 15.60 -11.16 7.59
N PHE A 172 16.60 -11.94 7.21
CA PHE A 172 17.94 -11.46 6.88
C PHE A 172 17.97 -11.03 5.41
N VAL A 173 18.57 -9.88 5.14
CA VAL A 173 18.69 -9.28 3.80
C VAL A 173 20.17 -9.08 3.47
N CYS A 174 20.70 -9.95 2.61
CA CYS A 174 22.06 -9.86 2.07
C CYS A 174 22.08 -9.06 0.76
N SER A 175 22.91 -8.03 0.70
CA SER A 175 22.97 -7.08 -0.43
C SER A 175 24.13 -7.37 -1.42
N PRO A 176 24.01 -6.93 -2.70
CA PRO A 176 25.08 -7.01 -3.71
C PRO A 176 26.40 -6.28 -3.42
N ASP A 177 26.49 -5.46 -2.35
CA ASP A 177 27.77 -4.86 -1.88
C ASP A 177 28.37 -5.65 -0.68
N GLY A 178 27.72 -6.75 -0.26
CA GLY A 178 28.13 -7.62 0.86
C GLY A 178 27.71 -7.15 2.25
N GLU A 179 26.78 -6.18 2.34
CA GLU A 179 26.23 -5.66 3.61
C GLU A 179 24.95 -6.43 3.99
N VAL A 180 24.73 -6.70 5.28
CA VAL A 180 23.57 -7.44 5.83
C VAL A 180 22.69 -6.51 6.66
N THR A 181 21.37 -6.63 6.47
CA THR A 181 20.32 -6.00 7.31
C THR A 181 19.40 -7.10 7.85
N THR A 182 18.77 -6.89 9.00
CA THR A 182 17.77 -7.82 9.56
C THR A 182 16.48 -7.08 9.91
N TYR A 183 15.34 -7.72 9.64
CA TYR A 183 14.02 -7.28 10.07
C TYR A 183 13.44 -8.31 11.04
N GLN A 184 13.06 -7.88 12.24
CA GLN A 184 12.45 -8.73 13.26
C GLN A 184 10.93 -8.67 13.11
N LYS A 185 10.26 -9.83 13.06
CA LYS A 185 8.81 -9.97 12.93
C LYS A 185 8.08 -9.13 13.97
N ILE A 186 7.23 -8.20 13.54
CA ILE A 186 6.60 -7.24 14.46
C ILE A 186 5.47 -7.94 15.23
N THR A 187 4.69 -8.80 14.56
CA THR A 187 3.62 -9.58 15.17
C THR A 187 3.88 -11.10 15.12
N PRO A 188 4.76 -11.64 16.00
CA PRO A 188 5.04 -13.07 16.06
C PRO A 188 3.86 -13.87 16.60
N VAL A 189 3.64 -15.06 16.02
CA VAL A 189 2.62 -16.03 16.45
C VAL A 189 3.23 -17.40 16.78
N GLU A 190 4.56 -17.44 16.90
CA GLU A 190 5.37 -18.66 17.06
C GLU A 190 5.47 -19.14 18.53
N GLY A 191 4.76 -18.47 19.44
CA GLY A 191 4.78 -18.77 20.87
C GLY A 191 5.89 -18.07 21.64
N SER A 192 5.99 -18.39 22.93
CA SER A 192 6.73 -17.60 23.92
C SER A 192 8.26 -17.59 23.80
N TRP A 193 8.87 -18.31 22.85
CA TRP A 193 10.31 -18.16 22.55
C TRP A 193 10.60 -16.89 21.75
N CYS A 194 9.62 -16.39 20.98
CA CYS A 194 9.84 -15.33 20.01
C CYS A 194 9.61 -13.94 20.64
N THR A 195 10.67 -13.14 20.67
CA THR A 195 10.59 -11.71 20.99
C THR A 195 9.99 -10.96 19.79
N SER A 196 9.11 -10.01 20.08
CA SER A 196 8.44 -9.18 19.07
C SER A 196 9.32 -8.01 18.63
N GLY A 197 9.35 -7.75 17.33
CA GLY A 197 10.00 -6.58 16.73
C GLY A 197 9.16 -5.30 16.84
N GLU A 198 9.82 -4.16 16.70
CA GLU A 198 9.20 -2.82 16.81
C GLU A 198 9.55 -1.88 15.64
N THR A 199 10.50 -2.25 14.77
CA THR A 199 11.08 -1.38 13.74
C THR A 199 10.76 -1.87 12.33
N PRO A 200 9.92 -1.14 11.56
CA PRO A 200 9.78 -1.38 10.13
C PRO A 200 11.10 -1.16 9.38
N VAL A 201 11.45 -2.07 8.46
CA VAL A 201 12.70 -2.01 7.69
C VAL A 201 12.40 -1.71 6.22
N ILE A 202 13.14 -0.75 5.65
CA ILE A 202 13.00 -0.32 4.26
C ILE A 202 14.35 -0.35 3.56
N ILE A 203 14.47 -1.21 2.55
CA ILE A 203 15.70 -1.42 1.78
C ILE A 203 15.61 -0.59 0.48
N ASP A 204 16.55 0.33 0.26
CA ASP A 204 16.71 1.02 -1.03
C ASP A 204 17.64 0.20 -1.94
N ALA A 205 17.04 -0.71 -2.69
CA ALA A 205 17.70 -1.62 -3.63
C ALA A 205 18.10 -0.95 -4.96
N GLY A 206 18.06 0.40 -5.03
CA GLY A 206 18.51 1.17 -6.18
C GLY A 206 17.62 1.00 -7.41
N GLU A 207 18.13 0.37 -8.48
CA GLU A 207 17.33 0.13 -9.69
C GLU A 207 16.25 -0.95 -9.48
N TYR A 208 16.47 -1.88 -8.54
CA TYR A 208 15.47 -2.86 -8.09
C TYR A 208 14.44 -2.28 -7.11
N GLY A 209 14.54 -0.98 -6.77
CA GLY A 209 13.46 -0.23 -6.13
C GLY A 209 13.57 -0.15 -4.61
N LYS A 210 12.42 -0.02 -3.94
CA LYS A 210 12.30 0.02 -2.48
C LYS A 210 11.45 -1.12 -1.96
N LEU A 211 12.08 -1.93 -1.11
CA LEU A 211 11.49 -3.12 -0.50
C LEU A 211 10.99 -2.75 0.90
N GLY A 212 9.71 -2.97 1.18
CA GLY A 212 9.23 -3.16 2.55
C GLY A 212 9.39 -4.62 2.95
N ILE A 213 9.89 -4.89 4.15
CA ILE A 213 10.09 -6.26 4.66
C ILE A 213 9.02 -6.56 5.72
N SER A 214 8.27 -7.65 5.53
CA SER A 214 7.31 -8.19 6.50
C SER A 214 7.46 -9.71 6.56
N ILE A 215 7.01 -10.37 7.64
CA ILE A 215 7.10 -11.83 7.77
C ILE A 215 5.72 -12.39 8.10
N CYS A 216 5.20 -13.23 7.21
CA CYS A 216 4.02 -14.07 7.44
C CYS A 216 2.82 -13.29 8.01
N TYR A 217 2.54 -13.49 9.31
CA TYR A 217 1.43 -12.86 10.03
C TYR A 217 1.47 -11.32 9.99
N ASP A 218 2.64 -10.68 9.87
CA ASP A 218 2.72 -9.23 9.61
C ASP A 218 1.99 -8.87 8.30
N THR A 219 2.36 -9.52 7.20
CA THR A 219 1.72 -9.35 5.89
C THR A 219 0.22 -9.66 5.92
N TYR A 220 -0.20 -10.69 6.65
CA TYR A 220 -1.60 -11.11 6.65
C TYR A 220 -2.50 -10.29 7.60
N SER A 221 -1.94 -9.73 8.67
CA SER A 221 -2.70 -9.19 9.81
C SER A 221 -2.43 -7.73 10.14
N THR A 222 -1.33 -7.12 9.64
CA THR A 222 -0.94 -5.74 9.98
C THR A 222 -0.95 -4.81 8.76
N PRO A 223 -2.14 -4.46 8.19
CA PRO A 223 -2.21 -3.52 7.08
C PRO A 223 -1.49 -2.20 7.40
N GLU A 224 -1.43 -1.78 8.66
CA GLU A 224 -0.75 -0.58 9.11
C GLU A 224 0.74 -0.53 8.72
N LEU A 225 1.42 -1.70 8.70
CA LEU A 225 2.80 -1.82 8.26
C LEU A 225 2.93 -1.64 6.74
N GLU A 226 1.99 -2.22 5.98
CA GLU A 226 1.94 -2.16 4.52
C GLU A 226 1.63 -0.73 4.03
N ARG A 227 0.69 -0.08 4.71
CA ARG A 227 0.32 1.34 4.56
C ARG A 227 1.50 2.24 4.88
N TYR A 228 2.26 1.93 5.93
CA TYR A 228 3.51 2.62 6.25
C TYR A 228 4.54 2.49 5.13
N TYR A 229 4.80 1.28 4.63
CA TYR A 229 5.74 1.05 3.53
C TYR A 229 5.32 1.75 2.23
N SER A 230 4.03 1.71 1.84
CA SER A 230 3.51 2.43 0.68
C SER A 230 3.67 3.95 0.84
N ALA A 231 3.35 4.50 2.01
CA ALA A 231 3.51 5.92 2.30
C ALA A 231 4.99 6.37 2.32
N MET A 232 5.92 5.51 2.73
CA MET A 232 7.37 5.75 2.65
C MET A 232 7.96 5.57 1.25
N GLY A 233 7.14 5.14 0.27
CA GLY A 233 7.50 5.06 -1.13
C GLY A 233 8.01 3.70 -1.60
N CYS A 234 7.80 2.62 -0.84
CA CYS A 234 8.09 1.27 -1.31
C CYS A 234 7.26 0.93 -2.56
N ASN A 235 7.80 0.09 -3.44
CA ASN A 235 7.11 -0.43 -4.62
C ASN A 235 7.10 -1.97 -4.66
N ILE A 236 7.78 -2.61 -3.70
CA ILE A 236 7.83 -4.06 -3.53
C ILE A 236 7.60 -4.38 -2.05
N LEU A 237 6.81 -5.43 -1.79
CA LEU A 237 6.64 -6.04 -0.47
C LEU A 237 7.27 -7.44 -0.50
N ILE A 238 8.12 -7.73 0.49
CA ILE A 238 8.82 -9.01 0.63
C ILE A 238 8.22 -9.76 1.81
N ASN A 239 7.73 -10.97 1.58
CA ASN A 239 7.05 -11.81 2.58
C ASN A 239 7.64 -13.23 2.64
N PRO A 240 8.70 -13.48 3.43
CA PRO A 240 9.04 -14.82 3.89
C PRO A 240 7.89 -15.31 4.78
N THR A 241 7.39 -16.51 4.52
CA THR A 241 6.21 -17.07 5.20
C THR A 241 6.36 -18.56 5.49
N ALA A 242 5.64 -19.03 6.50
CA ALA A 242 5.36 -20.44 6.78
C ALA A 242 3.86 -20.56 7.09
N THR A 243 3.02 -20.49 6.06
CA THR A 243 1.56 -20.45 6.19
C THR A 243 0.96 -21.78 5.76
N GLY A 244 0.79 -22.70 6.70
CA GLY A 244 0.30 -24.03 6.34
C GLY A 244 0.12 -25.04 7.46
N GLY A 245 1.00 -25.04 8.47
CA GLY A 245 1.19 -26.16 9.40
C GLY A 245 -0.04 -26.75 10.11
N GLY A 246 -1.14 -26.00 10.25
CA GLY A 246 -2.41 -26.49 10.82
C GLY A 246 -3.49 -26.92 9.81
N TRP A 247 -3.24 -26.80 8.51
CA TRP A 247 -4.23 -27.05 7.45
C TRP A 247 -4.05 -28.45 6.86
N SER A 248 -4.95 -29.38 7.22
CA SER A 248 -4.96 -30.71 6.61
C SER A 248 -5.43 -30.67 5.15
N GLN A 249 -5.12 -31.73 4.39
CA GLN A 249 -5.41 -31.84 2.95
C GLN A 249 -6.89 -31.61 2.60
N SER A 250 -7.84 -31.85 3.52
CA SER A 250 -9.28 -31.64 3.31
C SER A 250 -9.72 -30.18 3.35
N ASN A 251 -8.86 -29.26 3.82
CA ASN A 251 -9.22 -27.84 4.04
C ASN A 251 -8.33 -26.87 3.24
N MET A 252 -7.63 -27.36 2.20
CA MET A 252 -6.68 -26.56 1.40
C MET A 252 -7.35 -25.41 0.64
N SER A 253 -8.61 -25.54 0.21
CA SER A 253 -9.35 -24.47 -0.46
C SER A 253 -9.62 -23.26 0.44
N ALA A 254 -9.86 -23.46 1.74
CA ALA A 254 -10.04 -22.38 2.71
C ALA A 254 -8.70 -21.74 3.15
N TRP A 255 -7.59 -22.49 3.02
CA TRP A 255 -6.24 -21.91 3.08
C TRP A 255 -5.96 -21.04 1.85
N GLU A 256 -6.32 -21.50 0.65
CA GLU A 256 -6.08 -20.77 -0.59
C GLU A 256 -6.95 -19.51 -0.69
N GLU A 257 -8.23 -19.60 -0.30
CA GLU A 257 -9.14 -18.44 -0.13
C GLU A 257 -8.49 -17.38 0.76
N TYR A 258 -7.98 -17.79 1.94
CA TYR A 258 -7.25 -16.90 2.83
C TYR A 258 -6.03 -16.28 2.16
N TYR A 259 -5.13 -17.10 1.61
CA TYR A 259 -3.86 -16.65 1.05
C TYR A 259 -4.06 -15.67 -0.12
N LYS A 260 -4.98 -15.98 -1.04
CA LYS A 260 -5.42 -15.10 -2.13
C LYS A 260 -6.00 -13.80 -1.58
N VAL A 261 -7.07 -13.85 -0.79
CA VAL A 261 -7.77 -12.64 -0.29
C VAL A 261 -6.82 -11.68 0.44
N ARG A 262 -5.79 -12.20 1.14
CA ARG A 262 -4.70 -11.37 1.68
C ARG A 262 -3.95 -10.67 0.55
N LEU A 263 -3.13 -11.41 -0.21
CA LEU A 263 -2.14 -10.84 -1.12
C LEU A 263 -2.78 -10.03 -2.27
N GLU A 264 -3.97 -10.43 -2.70
CA GLU A 264 -4.81 -9.71 -3.66
C GLU A 264 -5.35 -8.38 -3.11
N SER A 265 -5.83 -8.36 -1.86
CA SER A 265 -6.27 -7.10 -1.23
C SER A 265 -5.11 -6.12 -1.06
N ILE A 266 -3.91 -6.61 -0.77
CA ILE A 266 -2.69 -5.83 -0.54
C ILE A 266 -2.19 -5.23 -1.86
N ALA A 267 -1.97 -6.08 -2.86
CA ALA A 267 -1.51 -5.66 -4.18
C ALA A 267 -2.50 -4.69 -4.84
N SER A 268 -3.82 -4.96 -4.75
CA SER A 268 -4.84 -4.09 -5.37
C SER A 268 -5.05 -2.77 -4.62
N ARG A 269 -4.82 -2.72 -3.30
CA ARG A 269 -4.99 -1.51 -2.47
C ARG A 269 -3.76 -0.60 -2.52
N ASP A 270 -2.57 -1.15 -2.30
CA ASP A 270 -1.35 -0.35 -2.12
C ASP A 270 -0.40 -0.40 -3.34
N GLY A 271 -0.76 -1.16 -4.38
CA GLY A 271 -0.05 -1.18 -5.67
C GLY A 271 1.28 -1.94 -5.64
N PHE A 272 1.53 -2.75 -4.60
CA PHE A 272 2.75 -3.53 -4.47
C PHE A 272 2.89 -4.60 -5.56
N LEU A 273 4.12 -4.77 -6.04
CA LEU A 273 4.62 -6.07 -6.44
C LEU A 273 4.95 -6.85 -5.15
N ILE A 274 4.40 -8.05 -5.00
CA ILE A 274 4.63 -8.91 -3.83
C ILE A 274 5.51 -10.09 -4.27
N LEU A 275 6.57 -10.35 -3.51
CA LEU A 275 7.31 -11.61 -3.53
C LEU A 275 7.03 -12.33 -2.21
N SER A 276 6.26 -13.41 -2.27
CA SER A 276 5.96 -14.25 -1.12
C SER A 276 6.61 -15.62 -1.30
N SER A 277 7.35 -16.09 -0.30
CA SER A 277 8.03 -17.38 -0.33
C SER A 277 7.60 -18.21 0.88
N ASP A 278 7.00 -19.38 0.64
CA ASP A 278 6.45 -20.25 1.68
C ASP A 278 7.17 -21.61 1.76
N LEU A 279 7.18 -22.19 2.96
CA LEU A 279 7.67 -23.55 3.17
C LEU A 279 6.78 -24.57 2.45
N VAL A 280 7.34 -25.71 2.09
CA VAL A 280 6.59 -26.85 1.53
C VAL A 280 7.01 -28.14 2.23
N GLY A 281 6.17 -29.17 2.18
CA GLY A 281 6.51 -30.51 2.69
C GLY A 281 6.34 -30.64 4.21
N MET A 282 7.13 -31.50 4.84
CA MET A 282 6.97 -31.90 6.24
C MET A 282 7.98 -31.23 7.17
N ASN A 283 7.49 -30.37 8.06
CA ASN A 283 8.25 -29.82 9.17
C ASN A 283 8.10 -30.75 10.39
N GLU A 284 8.96 -31.77 10.46
CA GLU A 284 8.95 -32.85 11.46
C GLU A 284 9.41 -32.41 12.86
N THR A 285 8.64 -31.54 13.52
CA THR A 285 8.90 -31.21 14.93
C THR A 285 8.59 -32.41 15.85
N PRO A 286 9.37 -32.65 16.93
CA PRO A 286 9.16 -33.76 17.86
C PRO A 286 7.76 -33.85 18.49
N SER A 287 7.06 -32.73 18.70
CA SER A 287 5.76 -32.69 19.37
C SER A 287 4.57 -32.41 18.46
N ASN A 288 4.76 -31.75 17.31
CA ASN A 288 3.68 -31.33 16.42
C ASN A 288 4.13 -31.28 14.93
N PRO A 289 4.30 -32.43 14.27
CA PRO A 289 4.72 -32.48 12.87
C PRO A 289 3.69 -31.76 11.98
N SER A 290 4.17 -30.76 11.24
CA SER A 290 3.33 -29.80 10.52
C SER A 290 3.60 -29.88 9.03
N LYS A 291 2.57 -30.01 8.18
CA LYS A 291 2.72 -29.97 6.72
C LYS A 291 2.52 -28.56 6.18
N PHE A 292 3.42 -28.08 5.33
CA PHE A 292 3.26 -26.82 4.60
C PHE A 292 2.92 -27.07 3.12
N PRO A 293 2.04 -26.26 2.51
CA PRO A 293 1.58 -26.45 1.14
C PRO A 293 2.53 -25.86 0.09
N GLY A 294 3.48 -25.00 0.45
CA GLY A 294 4.14 -24.13 -0.52
C GLY A 294 3.16 -23.09 -1.05
N GLY A 295 3.21 -22.82 -2.35
CA GLY A 295 2.40 -21.76 -2.95
C GLY A 295 3.06 -20.38 -2.88
N SER A 296 4.40 -20.35 -2.85
CA SER A 296 5.19 -19.13 -3.08
C SER A 296 4.78 -18.47 -4.38
N ILE A 297 4.44 -17.18 -4.33
CA ILE A 297 4.04 -16.41 -5.51
C ILE A 297 4.89 -15.16 -5.73
N ILE A 298 4.99 -14.79 -7.00
CA ILE A 298 5.36 -13.44 -7.41
C ILE A 298 4.11 -12.87 -8.07
N MET A 299 3.52 -11.81 -7.51
CA MET A 299 2.28 -11.22 -8.04
C MET A 299 2.27 -9.70 -7.96
N ASN A 300 1.51 -9.08 -8.86
CA ASN A 300 1.04 -7.72 -8.70
C ASN A 300 -0.48 -7.66 -8.97
N ALA A 301 -1.07 -6.48 -8.85
CA ALA A 301 -2.47 -6.24 -9.23
C ALA A 301 -2.57 -5.11 -10.23
N VAL A 302 -3.65 -5.14 -11.02
CA VAL A 302 -4.15 -4.02 -11.82
C VAL A 302 -5.64 -3.84 -11.51
N PHE A 303 -6.26 -2.73 -11.94
CA PHE A 303 -7.70 -2.51 -11.72
C PHE A 303 -8.60 -3.59 -12.34
N ASN A 304 -8.07 -4.32 -13.34
CA ASN A 304 -8.79 -5.38 -14.04
C ASN A 304 -8.66 -6.76 -13.38
N GLY A 305 -7.80 -6.95 -12.36
CA GLY A 305 -7.62 -8.26 -11.71
C GLY A 305 -6.25 -8.48 -11.05
N PRO A 306 -6.02 -9.68 -10.49
CA PRO A 306 -4.69 -10.11 -10.09
C PRO A 306 -3.81 -10.33 -11.31
N SER A 307 -2.49 -10.29 -11.12
CA SER A 307 -1.51 -10.64 -12.15
C SER A 307 -0.42 -11.47 -11.49
N TYR A 308 -0.65 -12.78 -11.46
CA TYR A 308 0.36 -13.75 -11.07
C TYR A 308 1.47 -13.78 -12.15
N LEU A 309 2.71 -13.80 -11.66
CA LEU A 309 3.95 -13.81 -12.45
C LEU A 309 4.73 -15.10 -12.19
N ALA A 310 4.53 -15.73 -11.04
CA ALA A 310 4.99 -17.08 -10.70
C ALA A 310 4.09 -17.67 -9.59
N GLY A 311 4.00 -19.00 -9.51
CA GLY A 311 3.33 -19.72 -8.41
C GLY A 311 1.81 -19.92 -8.53
N ALA A 312 1.22 -19.58 -9.67
CA ALA A 312 -0.17 -19.91 -10.00
C ALA A 312 -0.28 -20.47 -11.43
N ASP A 313 -1.35 -21.21 -11.72
CA ASP A 313 -1.70 -21.69 -13.06
C ASP A 313 -2.46 -20.61 -13.88
N ASP A 314 -2.88 -20.96 -15.11
CA ASP A 314 -3.59 -20.04 -16.01
C ASP A 314 -5.00 -19.67 -15.50
N ASP A 315 -5.64 -20.55 -14.71
CA ASP A 315 -6.90 -20.30 -13.99
C ASP A 315 -6.67 -19.52 -12.67
N SER A 316 -5.42 -19.13 -12.39
CA SER A 316 -4.96 -18.44 -11.18
C SER A 316 -5.10 -19.24 -9.87
N ASN A 317 -5.11 -20.58 -9.91
CA ASN A 317 -5.00 -21.44 -8.72
C ASN A 317 -3.56 -21.50 -8.21
N ILE A 318 -3.36 -21.51 -6.89
CA ILE A 318 -2.02 -21.49 -6.29
C ILE A 318 -1.35 -22.87 -6.41
N ILE A 319 -0.13 -22.90 -6.95
CA ILE A 319 0.62 -24.15 -7.15
C ILE A 319 1.24 -24.61 -5.83
N THR A 320 0.64 -25.65 -5.25
CA THR A 320 1.04 -26.24 -3.96
C THR A 320 1.68 -27.62 -4.13
N ASN A 321 2.30 -28.13 -3.06
CA ASN A 321 2.88 -29.47 -2.95
C ASN A 321 4.02 -29.75 -3.97
N GLN A 322 4.76 -28.70 -4.36
CA GLN A 322 5.92 -28.76 -5.26
C GLN A 322 7.04 -27.91 -4.70
N GLU A 323 8.21 -28.48 -4.45
CA GLU A 323 9.45 -27.73 -4.22
C GLU A 323 9.92 -26.97 -5.47
N GLY A 324 10.71 -25.92 -5.28
CA GLY A 324 11.53 -25.36 -6.36
C GLY A 324 11.65 -23.84 -6.40
N LEU A 325 12.62 -23.37 -7.19
CA LEU A 325 12.82 -21.96 -7.53
C LEU A 325 11.82 -21.51 -8.61
N LEU A 326 10.86 -20.69 -8.19
CA LEU A 326 9.87 -20.05 -9.04
C LEU A 326 10.32 -18.63 -9.41
N THR A 327 10.33 -18.31 -10.71
CA THR A 327 10.80 -17.02 -11.23
C THR A 327 9.76 -16.33 -12.11
N ASN A 328 9.82 -15.00 -12.22
CA ASN A 328 8.77 -14.24 -12.92
C ASN A 328 8.74 -14.53 -14.44
N SER A 329 7.64 -15.11 -14.90
CA SER A 329 7.40 -15.61 -16.27
C SER A 329 7.32 -14.53 -17.36
N LYS A 330 7.25 -13.26 -16.97
CA LYS A 330 7.17 -12.10 -17.85
C LYS A 330 7.76 -10.86 -17.18
N SER A 331 8.21 -9.90 -17.98
CA SER A 331 8.71 -8.62 -17.49
C SER A 331 7.62 -7.85 -16.72
N VAL A 332 7.96 -7.27 -15.58
CA VAL A 332 7.02 -6.54 -14.71
C VAL A 332 7.54 -5.14 -14.36
N ARG A 333 6.63 -4.18 -14.26
CA ARG A 333 6.89 -2.84 -13.72
C ARG A 333 6.30 -2.71 -12.31
N ALA A 334 7.16 -2.58 -11.31
CA ALA A 334 6.75 -2.29 -9.94
C ALA A 334 6.79 -0.77 -9.70
N SER A 335 5.67 -0.15 -9.34
CA SER A 335 5.58 1.29 -9.06
C SER A 335 4.88 1.51 -7.71
N THR A 336 5.35 2.47 -6.91
CA THR A 336 4.68 2.84 -5.64
C THR A 336 3.20 3.13 -5.88
N GLY A 337 2.32 2.70 -4.98
CA GLY A 337 0.88 2.99 -5.04
C GLY A 337 0.52 4.48 -5.09
N SER A 338 -0.78 4.74 -5.24
CA SER A 338 -1.36 6.09 -5.23
C SER A 338 -2.21 6.37 -3.99
N THR A 339 -2.58 5.35 -3.22
CA THR A 339 -3.51 5.43 -2.08
C THR A 339 -2.98 6.22 -0.89
N CYS A 340 -1.67 6.18 -0.63
CA CYS A 340 -1.02 7.03 0.37
C CYS A 340 -0.59 8.42 -0.18
N SER A 341 -0.53 8.57 -1.51
CA SER A 341 0.08 9.76 -2.16
C SER A 341 -0.92 10.80 -2.67
N ASN A 342 -2.17 10.75 -2.24
CA ASN A 342 -3.23 11.71 -2.56
C ASN A 342 -3.61 12.53 -1.31
N GLU A 343 -4.39 13.60 -1.50
CA GLU A 343 -4.76 14.54 -0.43
C GLU A 343 -5.58 13.92 0.70
N ASP A 344 -6.36 12.86 0.43
CA ASP A 344 -7.30 12.27 1.39
C ASP A 344 -6.67 11.20 2.32
N PHE A 345 -5.47 10.68 2.04
CA PHE A 345 -4.75 9.81 3.00
C PHE A 345 -4.45 10.58 4.28
N ASN A 346 -4.97 10.12 5.42
CA ASN A 346 -5.15 10.94 6.62
C ASN A 346 -4.31 10.48 7.84
N PRO A 347 -2.96 10.42 7.74
CA PRO A 347 -2.13 9.96 8.85
C PRO A 347 -2.35 10.78 10.12
N GLU A 348 -2.63 12.09 9.99
CA GLU A 348 -2.89 12.99 11.12
C GLU A 348 -4.16 12.63 11.93
N LEU A 349 -5.17 12.00 11.30
CA LEU A 349 -6.32 11.38 11.96
C LEU A 349 -5.98 10.00 12.52
N TYR A 350 -5.25 9.17 11.76
CA TYR A 350 -4.93 7.81 12.19
C TYR A 350 -4.08 7.80 13.48
N VAL A 351 -3.29 8.84 13.73
CA VAL A 351 -2.63 9.05 15.04
C VAL A 351 -3.64 9.05 16.18
N ASP A 352 -4.75 9.77 16.05
CA ASP A 352 -5.77 9.86 17.11
C ASP A 352 -6.47 8.51 17.29
N LEU A 353 -6.87 7.87 16.18
CA LEU A 353 -7.54 6.57 16.20
C LEU A 353 -6.69 5.47 16.86
N TYR A 354 -5.41 5.37 16.47
CA TYR A 354 -4.50 4.37 17.05
C TYR A 354 -3.96 4.77 18.43
N SER A 355 -4.02 6.04 18.83
CA SER A 355 -3.78 6.45 20.23
C SER A 355 -4.94 6.03 21.12
N GLU A 356 -6.20 6.26 20.72
CA GLU A 356 -7.35 5.79 21.51
C GLU A 356 -7.36 4.26 21.67
N LEU A 357 -6.96 3.51 20.63
CA LEU A 357 -6.78 2.07 20.72
C LEU A 357 -5.56 1.64 21.56
N ALA A 358 -4.53 2.49 21.70
CA ALA A 358 -3.41 2.23 22.60
C ALA A 358 -3.85 2.38 24.05
N ASP A 359 -4.51 3.50 24.38
CA ASP A 359 -5.06 3.77 25.71
C ASP A 359 -6.01 2.65 26.13
N LYS A 360 -6.94 2.24 25.25
CA LYS A 360 -7.84 1.09 25.52
C LYS A 360 -7.13 -0.24 25.67
N MET A 361 -6.00 -0.47 25.00
CA MET A 361 -5.23 -1.71 25.16
C MET A 361 -4.52 -1.73 26.52
N GLU A 362 -3.98 -0.59 26.98
CA GLU A 362 -3.40 -0.44 28.32
C GLU A 362 -4.46 -0.59 29.42
N GLU A 363 -5.61 0.09 29.28
CA GLU A 363 -6.77 -0.02 30.20
C GLU A 363 -7.27 -1.47 30.38
N ASN A 364 -7.21 -2.28 29.32
CA ASN A 364 -7.63 -3.69 29.34
C ASN A 364 -6.47 -4.69 29.56
N GLY A 365 -5.30 -4.23 30.01
CA GLY A 365 -4.19 -5.09 30.41
C GLY A 365 -3.47 -5.80 29.26
N GLY A 366 -3.24 -5.09 28.15
CA GLY A 366 -2.49 -5.57 26.98
C GLY A 366 -3.33 -6.36 25.96
N VAL A 367 -4.66 -6.31 26.08
CA VAL A 367 -5.59 -7.10 25.24
C VAL A 367 -6.80 -6.28 24.81
N ILE A 368 -7.09 -6.27 23.50
CA ILE A 368 -8.38 -5.85 22.95
C ILE A 368 -9.07 -7.09 22.38
N ARG A 369 -10.18 -7.53 23.00
CA ARG A 369 -10.91 -8.72 22.55
C ARG A 369 -12.42 -8.50 22.62
N TYR A 370 -13.09 -8.77 21.50
CA TYR A 370 -14.53 -8.78 21.37
C TYR A 370 -14.94 -10.04 20.56
N SER A 371 -16.09 -10.63 20.87
CA SER A 371 -16.66 -11.77 20.12
C SER A 371 -18.18 -11.71 20.20
N ALA A 372 -18.87 -11.83 19.06
CA ALA A 372 -20.32 -11.80 19.01
C ALA A 372 -20.96 -12.92 19.86
N ASN A 373 -20.28 -14.07 19.98
CA ASN A 373 -20.69 -15.19 20.83
C ASN A 373 -20.72 -14.88 22.34
N THR A 374 -20.10 -13.77 22.78
CA THR A 374 -20.01 -13.37 24.19
C THR A 374 -20.59 -11.99 24.49
N THR A 375 -20.79 -11.13 23.48
CA THR A 375 -21.22 -9.73 23.69
C THR A 375 -22.33 -9.26 22.74
N ALA A 376 -22.90 -10.14 21.91
CA ALA A 376 -23.95 -9.78 20.93
C ALA A 376 -24.93 -10.94 20.67
N SER A 377 -25.86 -10.74 19.74
CA SER A 377 -26.66 -11.84 19.16
C SER A 377 -25.89 -12.49 18.00
N THR A 378 -25.63 -13.80 18.10
CA THR A 378 -25.01 -14.58 17.01
C THR A 378 -25.94 -14.76 15.81
N LYS A 379 -27.26 -14.80 16.04
CA LYS A 379 -28.25 -14.58 14.98
C LYS A 379 -28.23 -13.09 14.61
N GLY A 380 -27.69 -12.77 13.44
CA GLY A 380 -27.58 -11.42 12.91
C GLY A 380 -28.89 -10.83 12.42
N PRO A 381 -28.83 -9.65 11.77
CA PRO A 381 -29.99 -9.05 11.12
C PRO A 381 -30.38 -9.83 9.86
N LYS A 382 -31.65 -9.73 9.48
CA LYS A 382 -32.04 -9.94 8.09
C LYS A 382 -31.69 -8.67 7.29
N ALA A 383 -30.54 -8.67 6.64
CA ALA A 383 -30.03 -7.51 5.90
C ALA A 383 -30.49 -7.54 4.44
N ALA A 384 -30.61 -6.36 3.82
CA ALA A 384 -30.86 -6.21 2.39
C ALA A 384 -30.03 -5.07 1.79
N VAL A 385 -29.57 -5.27 0.56
CA VAL A 385 -28.88 -4.28 -0.25
C VAL A 385 -29.69 -3.97 -1.51
N VAL A 386 -29.80 -2.68 -1.85
CA VAL A 386 -30.64 -2.19 -2.96
C VAL A 386 -29.80 -1.91 -4.19
N ASN A 387 -29.81 -2.84 -5.14
CA ASN A 387 -29.28 -2.62 -6.47
C ASN A 387 -30.26 -1.73 -7.24
N MET A 388 -29.93 -0.44 -7.40
CA MET A 388 -30.70 0.49 -8.21
C MET A 388 -29.81 1.52 -8.90
N THR A 389 -30.33 2.06 -9.98
CA THR A 389 -29.87 3.30 -10.63
C THR A 389 -30.30 4.51 -9.81
N GLY A 390 -29.54 5.61 -9.92
CA GLY A 390 -29.99 6.93 -9.48
C GLY A 390 -30.69 7.67 -10.63
N TYR A 391 -31.62 8.58 -10.30
CA TYR A 391 -32.06 9.61 -11.24
C TYR A 391 -31.23 10.87 -10.97
N TRP A 392 -30.50 11.38 -11.98
CA TRP A 392 -29.58 12.51 -11.78
C TRP A 392 -30.32 13.78 -11.33
N GLY A 393 -30.04 14.26 -10.12
CA GLY A 393 -30.69 15.41 -9.50
C GLY A 393 -32.16 15.22 -9.09
N ASN A 394 -32.91 14.28 -9.71
CA ASN A 394 -34.35 14.11 -9.50
C ASN A 394 -34.66 13.34 -8.20
N LYS A 395 -34.46 14.03 -7.07
CA LYS A 395 -34.77 13.50 -5.74
C LYS A 395 -36.21 12.99 -5.64
N THR A 396 -37.17 13.62 -6.30
CA THR A 396 -38.59 13.20 -6.28
C THR A 396 -38.79 11.79 -6.84
N LYS A 397 -38.25 11.50 -8.03
CA LYS A 397 -38.31 10.14 -8.63
C LYS A 397 -37.49 9.14 -7.82
N THR A 398 -36.30 9.52 -7.36
CA THR A 398 -35.46 8.65 -6.53
C THR A 398 -36.15 8.28 -5.22
N ILE A 399 -36.71 9.25 -4.48
CA ILE A 399 -37.45 9.03 -3.23
C ILE A 399 -38.68 8.14 -3.45
N ALA A 400 -39.40 8.31 -4.56
CA ALA A 400 -40.51 7.43 -4.92
C ALA A 400 -40.02 5.98 -5.10
N LYS A 401 -38.92 5.76 -5.84
CA LYS A 401 -38.37 4.41 -6.05
C LYS A 401 -37.77 3.80 -4.78
N MET A 402 -37.15 4.61 -3.93
CA MET A 402 -36.68 4.18 -2.60
C MET A 402 -37.86 3.73 -1.72
N LYS A 403 -39.00 4.43 -1.75
CA LYS A 403 -40.21 4.03 -1.00
C LYS A 403 -40.74 2.66 -1.43
N GLU A 404 -40.72 2.33 -2.72
CA GLU A 404 -41.08 0.99 -3.21
C GLU A 404 -40.21 -0.10 -2.58
N TYR A 405 -38.88 0.07 -2.63
CA TYR A 405 -37.95 -0.90 -2.04
C TYR A 405 -38.01 -0.97 -0.51
N ILE A 406 -38.26 0.17 0.17
CA ILE A 406 -38.51 0.23 1.62
C ILE A 406 -39.79 -0.52 2.00
N GLU A 407 -40.86 -0.34 1.23
CA GLU A 407 -42.12 -1.08 1.40
C GLU A 407 -41.95 -2.58 1.17
N GLU A 408 -41.20 -2.98 0.14
CA GLU A 408 -40.91 -4.38 -0.18
C GLU A 408 -40.05 -5.04 0.92
N ALA A 409 -38.96 -4.40 1.32
CA ALA A 409 -38.08 -4.85 2.40
C ALA A 409 -38.84 -4.99 3.73
N GLY A 410 -39.67 -4.00 4.07
CA GLY A 410 -40.54 -4.03 5.24
C GLY A 410 -41.55 -5.18 5.21
N LYS A 411 -42.16 -5.47 4.05
CA LYS A 411 -43.06 -6.63 3.85
C LYS A 411 -42.31 -7.96 3.94
N LYS A 412 -41.02 -8.01 3.57
CA LYS A 412 -40.12 -9.18 3.67
C LYS A 412 -39.47 -9.36 5.05
N GLY A 413 -39.75 -8.47 6.01
CA GLY A 413 -39.21 -8.52 7.37
C GLY A 413 -37.73 -8.20 7.47
N VAL A 414 -37.22 -7.29 6.64
CA VAL A 414 -35.83 -6.81 6.67
C VAL A 414 -35.60 -5.96 7.93
N ASP A 415 -34.49 -6.25 8.61
CA ASP A 415 -34.01 -5.57 9.82
C ASP A 415 -33.13 -4.34 9.49
N ILE A 416 -32.29 -4.46 8.45
CA ILE A 416 -31.37 -3.42 7.98
C ILE A 416 -31.43 -3.35 6.45
N LEU A 417 -31.83 -2.21 5.90
CA LEU A 417 -31.89 -1.93 4.47
C LEU A 417 -30.83 -0.88 4.10
N VAL A 418 -29.95 -1.23 3.18
CA VAL A 418 -28.84 -0.36 2.74
C VAL A 418 -29.00 -0.02 1.26
N PHE A 419 -28.94 1.27 0.95
CA PHE A 419 -28.91 1.82 -0.40
C PHE A 419 -27.51 2.32 -0.78
N PRO A 420 -27.23 2.58 -2.08
CA PRO A 420 -25.93 3.07 -2.53
C PRO A 420 -25.51 4.46 -2.02
N GLU A 421 -24.23 4.76 -2.22
CA GLU A 421 -23.65 6.09 -2.05
C GLU A 421 -24.30 7.11 -3.00
N THR A 422 -24.52 8.35 -2.52
CA THR A 422 -25.13 9.47 -3.27
C THR A 422 -26.46 9.14 -4.00
N VAL A 423 -27.11 8.00 -3.70
CA VAL A 423 -28.25 7.49 -4.48
C VAL A 423 -29.35 8.53 -4.66
N LEU A 424 -29.60 9.35 -3.62
CA LEU A 424 -30.63 10.39 -3.61
C LEU A 424 -30.50 11.38 -4.78
N THR A 425 -29.27 11.69 -5.19
CA THR A 425 -28.93 12.74 -6.15
C THR A 425 -28.27 12.23 -7.43
N GLY A 426 -27.74 11.00 -7.42
CA GLY A 426 -26.72 10.58 -8.39
C GLY A 426 -25.32 11.05 -7.98
N TYR A 427 -24.30 10.39 -8.53
CA TYR A 427 -22.90 10.51 -8.07
C TYR A 427 -22.09 11.52 -8.89
N GLY A 428 -22.23 11.46 -10.22
CA GLY A 428 -21.25 11.96 -11.15
C GLY A 428 -21.22 13.47 -11.36
N TYR A 429 -20.09 13.92 -11.88
CA TYR A 429 -19.69 15.33 -11.83
C TYR A 429 -18.57 15.64 -12.86
N LEU A 430 -18.66 16.80 -13.51
CA LEU A 430 -17.64 17.36 -14.42
C LEU A 430 -16.98 18.57 -13.76
N GLN A 431 -15.71 18.86 -14.08
CA GLN A 431 -15.02 20.02 -13.48
C GLN A 431 -15.75 21.35 -13.78
N PRO A 432 -15.68 22.38 -12.91
CA PRO A 432 -16.50 23.60 -13.06
C PRO A 432 -16.36 24.35 -14.40
N SER A 433 -15.19 24.25 -15.04
CA SER A 433 -14.90 24.82 -16.36
C SER A 433 -15.53 24.04 -17.52
N GLU A 434 -15.92 22.79 -17.29
CA GLU A 434 -16.45 21.86 -18.28
C GLU A 434 -17.96 21.67 -18.08
N ASP A 435 -18.43 21.54 -16.83
CA ASP A 435 -19.82 21.35 -16.40
C ASP A 435 -20.78 22.51 -16.79
N PRO A 436 -21.76 22.26 -17.70
CA PRO A 436 -22.81 23.22 -18.05
C PRO A 436 -23.87 23.47 -16.97
N PHE A 437 -24.09 22.55 -16.01
CA PHE A 437 -24.89 22.84 -14.83
C PHE A 437 -24.18 23.87 -13.95
N TYR A 438 -22.89 23.65 -13.66
CA TYR A 438 -22.09 24.62 -12.90
C TYR A 438 -22.07 26.00 -13.57
N LYS A 439 -21.94 26.06 -14.89
CA LYS A 439 -21.99 27.32 -15.66
C LYS A 439 -23.34 28.05 -15.57
N LYS A 440 -24.44 27.33 -15.31
CA LYS A 440 -25.79 27.91 -15.18
C LYS A 440 -26.14 28.30 -13.75
N PHE A 441 -25.90 27.40 -12.79
CA PHE A 441 -26.34 27.53 -11.40
C PHE A 441 -25.24 28.02 -10.44
N GLY A 442 -23.99 28.11 -10.90
CA GLY A 442 -22.85 28.63 -10.12
C GLY A 442 -22.27 27.66 -9.08
N VAL A 443 -22.89 26.49 -8.90
CA VAL A 443 -22.53 25.41 -7.97
C VAL A 443 -22.74 24.06 -8.65
N SER A 444 -22.23 22.97 -8.07
CA SER A 444 -22.50 21.62 -8.57
C SER A 444 -23.93 21.16 -8.26
N MET A 445 -24.43 20.18 -9.01
CA MET A 445 -25.71 19.52 -8.75
C MET A 445 -25.78 18.98 -7.31
N GLN A 446 -24.68 18.37 -6.83
CA GLN A 446 -24.54 17.82 -5.48
C GLN A 446 -24.75 18.89 -4.39
N VAL A 447 -24.22 20.10 -4.59
CA VAL A 447 -24.37 21.24 -3.67
C VAL A 447 -25.78 21.85 -3.75
N TYR A 448 -26.30 22.06 -4.96
CA TYR A 448 -27.64 22.60 -5.20
C TYR A 448 -28.70 21.73 -4.50
N THR A 449 -28.69 20.42 -4.79
CA THR A 449 -29.70 19.46 -4.33
C THR A 449 -29.57 19.02 -2.86
N ALA A 450 -28.43 19.26 -2.19
CA ALA A 450 -28.19 18.81 -0.82
C ALA A 450 -29.20 19.31 0.22
N GLU A 451 -29.35 18.57 1.31
CA GLU A 451 -30.19 18.87 2.47
C GLU A 451 -29.38 18.76 3.77
N THR A 452 -29.85 19.36 4.87
CA THR A 452 -29.32 19.04 6.21
C THR A 452 -29.65 17.58 6.58
N ILE A 453 -28.97 17.02 7.58
CA ILE A 453 -29.38 15.77 8.23
C ILE A 453 -29.50 16.01 9.74
N PRO A 454 -30.71 16.15 10.31
CA PRO A 454 -32.02 15.91 9.69
C PRO A 454 -32.46 16.95 8.64
N GLY A 455 -33.10 16.47 7.57
CA GLY A 455 -33.68 17.26 6.48
C GLY A 455 -35.00 16.68 5.99
N ASN A 456 -35.55 17.23 4.90
CA ASN A 456 -36.88 16.85 4.39
C ASN A 456 -36.96 15.35 4.04
N THR A 457 -35.97 14.86 3.29
CA THR A 457 -35.89 13.47 2.83
C THR A 457 -35.73 12.50 4.01
N THR A 458 -34.82 12.80 4.96
CA THR A 458 -34.62 11.93 6.14
C THR A 458 -35.84 11.93 7.06
N ASN A 459 -36.49 13.09 7.24
CA ASN A 459 -37.71 13.22 8.04
C ASN A 459 -38.92 12.51 7.42
N GLU A 460 -38.98 12.39 6.09
CA GLU A 460 -40.00 11.56 5.44
C GLU A 460 -39.67 10.07 5.57
N LEU A 461 -38.47 9.64 5.18
CA LEU A 461 -38.11 8.22 5.16
C LEU A 461 -38.01 7.62 6.59
N SER A 462 -37.71 8.42 7.62
CA SER A 462 -37.74 7.99 9.03
C SER A 462 -39.13 7.50 9.48
N LYS A 463 -40.21 7.98 8.86
CA LYS A 463 -41.58 7.47 9.09
C LYS A 463 -41.70 6.00 8.67
N TYR A 464 -40.98 5.58 7.63
CA TYR A 464 -40.96 4.19 7.16
C TYR A 464 -40.03 3.31 8.01
N ALA A 465 -38.88 3.86 8.46
CA ALA A 465 -38.01 3.19 9.43
C ALA A 465 -38.79 2.81 10.72
N LYS A 466 -39.61 3.73 11.24
CA LYS A 466 -40.60 3.45 12.30
C LYS A 466 -41.63 2.40 11.90
N LYS A 467 -42.32 2.61 10.76
CA LYS A 467 -43.42 1.74 10.27
C LYS A 467 -43.05 0.26 10.21
N TYR A 468 -41.80 -0.03 9.82
CA TYR A 468 -41.30 -1.40 9.64
C TYR A 468 -40.32 -1.86 10.73
N ASN A 469 -40.04 -1.03 11.75
CA ASN A 469 -39.03 -1.30 12.77
C ASN A 469 -37.65 -1.67 12.16
N MET A 470 -37.26 -0.96 11.10
CA MET A 470 -36.14 -1.28 10.22
C MET A 470 -35.11 -0.15 10.23
N TYR A 471 -33.82 -0.47 10.27
CA TYR A 471 -32.77 0.52 10.00
C TYR A 471 -32.72 0.78 8.49
N ILE A 472 -32.72 2.04 8.07
CA ILE A 472 -32.58 2.43 6.67
C ILE A 472 -31.35 3.33 6.54
N ILE A 473 -30.40 2.91 5.72
CA ILE A 473 -29.11 3.59 5.53
C ILE A 473 -28.93 3.89 4.04
N PHE A 474 -28.66 5.15 3.67
CA PHE A 474 -28.57 5.57 2.26
C PHE A 474 -27.63 6.75 2.06
N GLY A 475 -27.00 6.82 0.89
CA GLY A 475 -26.12 7.94 0.52
C GLY A 475 -26.86 9.16 0.01
N MET A 476 -26.48 10.34 0.50
CA MET A 476 -26.98 11.65 0.07
C MET A 476 -25.93 12.76 0.30
N THR A 477 -26.19 13.94 -0.25
CA THR A 477 -25.35 15.12 -0.04
C THR A 477 -25.88 15.94 1.14
N GLU A 478 -25.01 16.24 2.10
CA GLU A 478 -25.34 16.84 3.40
C GLU A 478 -24.84 18.30 3.49
N LYS A 479 -25.75 19.25 3.70
CA LYS A 479 -25.44 20.63 4.07
C LYS A 479 -25.19 20.72 5.58
N ASP A 480 -24.17 21.48 5.97
CA ASP A 480 -23.84 21.77 7.36
C ASP A 480 -24.94 22.64 7.99
N GLU A 481 -25.36 22.32 9.22
CA GLU A 481 -26.33 23.13 9.97
C GLU A 481 -25.75 24.51 10.35
N ALA A 482 -24.41 24.64 10.39
CA ALA A 482 -23.73 25.93 10.56
C ALA A 482 -23.77 26.82 9.30
N GLY A 483 -24.25 26.30 8.16
CA GLY A 483 -24.45 27.04 6.92
C GLY A 483 -23.49 26.68 5.79
N THR A 484 -23.31 27.60 4.84
CA THR A 484 -22.57 27.36 3.61
C THR A 484 -21.07 27.12 3.83
N ILE A 485 -20.60 25.90 3.59
CA ILE A 485 -19.16 25.58 3.53
C ILE A 485 -18.56 26.12 2.23
N LYS A 486 -17.40 26.77 2.30
CA LYS A 486 -16.59 27.12 1.12
C LYS A 486 -15.14 26.69 1.29
N ASP A 487 -14.58 26.11 0.24
CA ASP A 487 -13.17 25.73 0.14
C ASP A 487 -12.61 26.33 -1.16
N ASN A 488 -11.52 27.09 -1.03
CA ASN A 488 -10.93 27.89 -2.11
C ASN A 488 -11.95 28.80 -2.85
N GLY A 489 -12.98 29.26 -2.13
CA GLY A 489 -14.08 30.08 -2.66
C GLY A 489 -15.22 29.30 -3.35
N VAL A 490 -15.01 28.02 -3.65
CA VAL A 490 -16.02 27.11 -4.22
C VAL A 490 -16.90 26.56 -3.09
N GLU A 491 -18.21 26.51 -3.33
CA GLU A 491 -19.18 25.98 -2.36
C GLU A 491 -19.11 24.45 -2.26
N LYS A 492 -19.23 23.90 -1.05
CA LYS A 492 -19.07 22.46 -0.77
C LYS A 492 -20.18 21.95 0.16
N VAL A 493 -20.35 20.63 0.15
CA VAL A 493 -21.20 19.85 1.06
C VAL A 493 -20.42 18.64 1.59
N TYR A 494 -20.99 17.84 2.50
CA TYR A 494 -20.44 16.51 2.79
C TYR A 494 -21.08 15.47 1.85
N ASN A 495 -20.31 14.45 1.49
CA ASN A 495 -20.83 13.19 0.97
C ASN A 495 -21.15 12.31 2.19
N SER A 496 -22.42 11.95 2.41
CA SER A 496 -22.86 11.38 3.68
C SER A 496 -23.77 10.15 3.53
N ALA A 497 -23.73 9.28 4.53
CA ALA A 497 -24.68 8.21 4.73
C ALA A 497 -25.67 8.64 5.82
N ALA A 498 -26.92 8.86 5.43
CA ALA A 498 -28.02 9.08 6.37
C ALA A 498 -28.38 7.76 7.06
N ILE A 499 -28.61 7.80 8.37
CA ILE A 499 -28.90 6.65 9.22
C ILE A 499 -30.25 6.87 9.90
N LEU A 500 -31.27 6.13 9.46
CA LEU A 500 -32.62 6.19 10.01
C LEU A 500 -32.85 4.99 10.91
N TYR A 501 -33.18 5.22 12.17
CA TYR A 501 -33.31 4.18 13.19
C TYR A 501 -34.77 3.70 13.32
N PRO A 502 -35.02 2.46 13.76
CA PRO A 502 -36.37 1.93 14.05
C PRO A 502 -37.19 2.78 15.03
N ASN A 503 -36.55 3.47 15.98
CA ASN A 503 -37.22 4.38 16.93
C ASN A 503 -37.50 5.78 16.33
N GLY A 504 -36.99 6.07 15.14
CA GLY A 504 -37.10 7.35 14.45
C GLY A 504 -35.99 8.36 14.73
N LYS A 505 -34.95 8.01 15.49
CA LYS A 505 -33.72 8.81 15.48
C LYS A 505 -33.22 8.92 14.04
N ILE A 506 -32.70 10.09 13.70
CA ILE A 506 -31.96 10.37 12.47
C ILE A 506 -30.54 10.72 12.89
N ASP A 507 -29.56 10.30 12.10
CA ASP A 507 -28.14 10.55 12.31
C ASP A 507 -27.39 10.47 10.97
N SER A 508 -26.12 10.85 10.90
CA SER A 508 -25.29 10.68 9.70
C SER A 508 -23.87 10.18 9.98
N TYR A 509 -23.22 9.72 8.92
CA TYR A 509 -21.76 9.65 8.79
C TYR A 509 -21.33 10.47 7.57
N GLN A 510 -20.35 11.35 7.75
CA GLN A 510 -19.73 12.15 6.69
C GLN A 510 -18.45 11.44 6.19
N LYS A 511 -18.35 11.18 4.89
CA LYS A 511 -17.24 10.46 4.25
C LYS A 511 -15.88 11.06 4.59
N ILE A 512 -14.97 10.27 5.15
CA ILE A 512 -13.63 10.74 5.54
C ILE A 512 -12.70 10.79 4.32
N HIS A 513 -12.77 9.84 3.38
CA HIS A 513 -11.85 9.73 2.25
C HIS A 513 -12.57 9.88 0.90
N ARG A 514 -12.54 11.08 0.30
CA ARG A 514 -13.15 11.37 -1.02
C ARG A 514 -12.50 10.58 -2.16
N ALA A 515 -13.23 10.31 -3.25
CA ALA A 515 -12.73 9.65 -4.46
C ALA A 515 -12.81 10.52 -5.73
N GLY A 516 -12.05 10.15 -6.76
CA GLY A 516 -12.19 10.72 -8.11
C GLY A 516 -12.12 12.24 -8.17
N GLN A 517 -13.26 12.88 -8.42
CA GLN A 517 -13.44 14.34 -8.48
C GLN A 517 -14.36 14.88 -7.36
N GLU A 518 -14.66 14.08 -6.33
CA GLU A 518 -15.49 14.50 -5.19
C GLU A 518 -14.95 15.76 -4.49
N ASN A 519 -13.64 16.01 -4.52
CA ASN A 519 -13.05 17.23 -3.95
C ASN A 519 -13.52 18.54 -4.64
N GLN A 520 -14.10 18.45 -5.84
CA GLN A 520 -14.68 19.59 -6.52
C GLN A 520 -16.01 20.04 -5.91
N TRP A 521 -16.76 19.15 -5.26
CA TRP A 521 -18.06 19.46 -4.64
C TRP A 521 -18.18 19.13 -3.14
N SER A 522 -17.21 18.41 -2.55
CA SER A 522 -17.25 18.00 -1.14
C SER A 522 -15.99 18.25 -0.32
N VAL A 523 -16.21 18.46 0.97
CA VAL A 523 -15.21 18.41 2.04
C VAL A 523 -15.24 17.05 2.75
N THR A 524 -14.17 16.72 3.49
CA THR A 524 -14.09 15.44 4.21
C THR A 524 -14.63 15.54 5.63
N GLY A 525 -15.43 14.54 6.03
CA GLY A 525 -15.72 14.27 7.42
C GLY A 525 -14.45 13.95 8.22
N LYS A 526 -14.54 14.03 9.56
CA LYS A 526 -13.40 13.89 10.48
C LYS A 526 -13.62 12.85 11.58
N THR A 527 -14.81 12.27 11.66
CA THR A 527 -15.26 11.48 12.82
C THR A 527 -15.76 10.11 12.36
N PRO A 528 -15.14 8.99 12.80
CA PRO A 528 -15.66 7.65 12.60
C PRO A 528 -17.07 7.51 13.20
N LYS A 529 -17.94 6.70 12.58
CA LYS A 529 -19.29 6.44 13.05
C LYS A 529 -19.50 4.99 13.44
N ILE A 530 -19.85 4.79 14.71
CA ILE A 530 -20.31 3.52 15.25
C ILE A 530 -21.74 3.73 15.76
N ILE A 531 -22.64 2.79 15.46
CA ILE A 531 -24.02 2.77 15.98
C ILE A 531 -24.26 1.49 16.78
N GLU A 532 -24.96 1.63 17.92
CA GLU A 532 -25.34 0.49 18.77
C GLU A 532 -26.65 -0.14 18.27
N THR A 533 -26.71 -1.47 18.24
CA THR A 533 -27.87 -2.25 17.80
C THR A 533 -28.07 -3.52 18.65
N LYS A 534 -29.22 -4.21 18.49
CA LYS A 534 -29.45 -5.53 19.12
C LYS A 534 -28.51 -6.65 18.64
N TRP A 535 -27.68 -6.38 17.62
CA TRP A 535 -26.62 -7.28 17.12
C TRP A 535 -25.21 -6.78 17.46
N GLY A 536 -25.10 -5.85 18.42
CA GLY A 536 -23.85 -5.18 18.76
C GLY A 536 -23.59 -3.94 17.91
N LYS A 537 -22.34 -3.48 17.93
CA LYS A 537 -21.88 -2.28 17.24
C LYS A 537 -21.77 -2.47 15.73
N ILE A 538 -22.20 -1.46 14.97
CA ILE A 538 -22.05 -1.39 13.51
C ILE A 538 -21.20 -0.17 13.16
N GLY A 539 -20.10 -0.37 12.45
CA GLY A 539 -19.33 0.72 11.83
C GLY A 539 -19.99 1.21 10.53
N ILE A 540 -20.00 2.51 10.26
CA ILE A 540 -20.53 3.08 9.01
C ILE A 540 -19.40 3.76 8.25
N ASP A 541 -19.22 3.43 6.97
CA ASP A 541 -18.27 4.09 6.08
C ASP A 541 -18.77 4.12 4.64
N ILE A 542 -18.10 4.84 3.73
CA ILE A 542 -18.60 5.05 2.35
C ILE A 542 -17.49 4.76 1.33
N CYS A 543 -17.76 3.83 0.43
CA CYS A 543 -16.99 3.53 -0.79
C CYS A 543 -15.47 3.50 -0.60
N ARG A 544 -14.81 4.63 -0.81
CA ARG A 544 -13.35 4.70 -0.80
C ARG A 544 -12.77 4.47 0.59
N ASP A 545 -13.51 4.81 1.65
CA ASP A 545 -13.15 4.52 3.04
C ASP A 545 -12.78 3.03 3.19
N GLY A 546 -13.75 2.13 3.19
CA GLY A 546 -13.53 0.69 3.27
C GLY A 546 -12.77 0.09 2.08
N HIS A 547 -12.98 0.57 0.84
CA HIS A 547 -12.26 0.02 -0.31
C HIS A 547 -10.76 0.37 -0.35
N PHE A 548 -10.26 1.42 0.30
CA PHE A 548 -8.84 1.83 0.16
C PHE A 548 -8.14 2.28 1.46
N TYR A 549 -8.87 2.46 2.57
CA TYR A 549 -8.36 2.97 3.85
C TYR A 549 -8.68 2.01 5.01
N PRO A 550 -7.96 0.88 5.12
CA PRO A 550 -8.17 -0.12 6.16
C PRO A 550 -7.96 0.42 7.58
N GLU A 551 -7.36 1.59 7.73
CA GLU A 551 -7.21 2.29 8.99
C GLU A 551 -8.56 2.53 9.70
N LEU A 552 -9.65 2.80 8.95
CA LEU A 552 -10.99 2.98 9.52
C LEU A 552 -11.65 1.65 9.89
N GLY A 553 -11.54 0.63 9.03
CA GLY A 553 -12.09 -0.71 9.28
C GLY A 553 -11.41 -1.41 10.48
N ARG A 554 -10.07 -1.30 10.59
CA ARG A 554 -9.30 -1.74 11.75
C ARG A 554 -9.79 -1.09 13.04
N TYR A 555 -10.03 0.23 13.01
CA TYR A 555 -10.55 0.96 14.16
C TYR A 555 -11.95 0.47 14.57
N TYR A 556 -12.88 0.30 13.62
CA TYR A 556 -14.21 -0.25 13.93
C TYR A 556 -14.14 -1.65 14.54
N ALA A 557 -13.27 -2.54 14.04
CA ALA A 557 -13.09 -3.88 14.56
C ALA A 557 -12.55 -3.88 16.00
N ALA A 558 -11.50 -3.10 16.26
CA ALA A 558 -10.90 -2.96 17.59
C ALA A 558 -11.83 -2.26 18.59
N MET A 559 -12.70 -1.36 18.12
CA MET A 559 -13.77 -0.74 18.92
C MET A 559 -14.97 -1.67 19.20
N GLY A 560 -14.94 -2.90 18.67
CA GLY A 560 -15.90 -3.98 18.96
C GLY A 560 -17.07 -4.08 17.99
N CYS A 561 -16.93 -3.64 16.74
CA CYS A 561 -17.99 -3.77 15.74
C CYS A 561 -18.20 -5.23 15.29
N THR A 562 -19.45 -5.67 15.25
CA THR A 562 -19.83 -7.00 14.75
C THR A 562 -19.95 -7.02 13.23
N MET A 563 -20.24 -5.87 12.64
CA MET A 563 -20.29 -5.67 11.19
C MET A 563 -20.00 -4.21 10.82
N PHE A 564 -19.85 -3.95 9.52
CA PHE A 564 -19.89 -2.60 8.97
C PHE A 564 -20.85 -2.49 7.77
N VAL A 565 -21.39 -1.28 7.57
CA VAL A 565 -22.31 -0.94 6.48
C VAL A 565 -21.64 0.06 5.55
N HIS A 566 -21.63 -0.29 4.26
CA HIS A 566 -20.79 0.30 3.24
C HIS A 566 -21.58 0.68 1.98
N PRO A 567 -22.32 1.81 1.96
CA PRO A 567 -22.85 2.41 0.74
C PRO A 567 -21.69 2.76 -0.20
N THR A 568 -21.82 2.44 -1.49
CA THR A 568 -20.76 2.69 -2.47
C THR A 568 -21.27 3.00 -3.87
N ALA A 569 -20.53 3.84 -4.60
CA ALA A 569 -20.74 4.14 -6.01
C ALA A 569 -19.40 3.97 -6.71
N THR A 570 -19.08 2.73 -7.09
CA THR A 570 -17.77 2.39 -7.65
C THR A 570 -17.85 1.51 -8.90
N THR A 571 -16.94 1.73 -9.83
CA THR A 571 -16.90 1.13 -11.17
C THR A 571 -15.74 0.14 -11.32
N GLY A 572 -15.75 -0.65 -12.41
CA GLY A 572 -14.71 -1.65 -12.70
C GLY A 572 -14.93 -3.01 -12.03
N ASN A 573 -13.87 -3.82 -11.97
CA ASN A 573 -13.98 -5.25 -11.63
C ASN A 573 -14.55 -5.50 -10.21
N ALA A 574 -15.42 -6.50 -10.07
CA ALA A 574 -15.90 -7.05 -8.81
C ALA A 574 -14.77 -7.46 -7.86
N TRP A 575 -13.70 -8.05 -8.41
CA TRP A 575 -12.63 -8.72 -7.68
C TRP A 575 -11.93 -7.85 -6.62
N TYR A 576 -11.60 -6.59 -6.92
CA TYR A 576 -10.93 -5.74 -5.94
C TYR A 576 -11.88 -5.31 -4.80
N ARG A 577 -13.19 -5.42 -5.01
CA ARG A 577 -14.24 -5.06 -4.06
C ARG A 577 -14.48 -6.24 -3.11
N SER A 578 -14.68 -7.46 -3.65
CA SER A 578 -14.80 -8.68 -2.86
C SER A 578 -13.54 -9.00 -2.05
N THR A 579 -12.34 -8.92 -2.64
CA THR A 579 -11.09 -9.21 -1.91
C THR A 579 -10.81 -8.21 -0.79
N ARG A 580 -10.93 -6.90 -1.02
CA ARG A 580 -10.64 -5.90 0.02
C ARG A 580 -11.69 -5.86 1.12
N ILE A 581 -12.98 -5.98 0.81
CA ILE A 581 -14.05 -6.07 1.82
C ILE A 581 -13.93 -7.41 2.59
N GLY A 582 -13.75 -8.52 1.87
CA GLY A 582 -13.49 -9.84 2.42
C GLY A 582 -12.23 -9.89 3.30
N SER A 583 -11.24 -9.04 3.02
CA SER A 583 -10.06 -8.90 3.87
C SER A 583 -10.42 -8.50 5.30
N TYR A 584 -11.42 -7.60 5.50
CA TYR A 584 -11.97 -7.30 6.82
C TYR A 584 -12.80 -8.46 7.36
N VAL A 585 -13.66 -9.06 6.53
CA VAL A 585 -14.51 -10.16 6.98
C VAL A 585 -13.70 -11.23 7.68
N ASP A 586 -12.56 -11.64 7.13
CA ASP A 586 -11.72 -12.65 7.77
C ASP A 586 -10.69 -12.12 8.80
N ARG A 587 -9.99 -10.98 8.58
CA ARG A 587 -8.91 -10.48 9.49
C ARG A 587 -9.45 -9.65 10.65
N ASP A 588 -10.50 -8.89 10.40
CA ASP A 588 -11.13 -8.00 11.35
C ASP A 588 -12.30 -8.69 12.06
N GLY A 589 -12.84 -9.75 11.45
CA GLY A 589 -13.96 -10.50 12.01
C GLY A 589 -15.22 -9.65 12.10
N MET A 590 -15.40 -8.71 11.17
CA MET A 590 -16.62 -7.93 11.00
C MET A 590 -17.39 -8.47 9.80
N ALA A 591 -18.69 -8.75 9.94
CA ALA A 591 -19.50 -8.95 8.74
C ALA A 591 -19.60 -7.63 7.92
N ALA A 592 -19.98 -7.71 6.65
CA ALA A 592 -20.04 -6.55 5.76
C ALA A 592 -21.37 -6.52 5.01
N ILE A 593 -22.00 -5.35 4.95
CA ILE A 593 -23.16 -5.07 4.10
C ILE A 593 -22.75 -3.97 3.12
N THR A 594 -22.35 -4.34 1.89
CA THR A 594 -21.92 -3.38 0.87
C THR A 594 -22.98 -3.25 -0.22
N CYS A 595 -23.38 -2.00 -0.51
CA CYS A 595 -24.42 -1.70 -1.49
C CYS A 595 -23.86 -0.77 -2.58
N ASN A 596 -23.65 -1.30 -3.78
CA ASN A 596 -23.17 -0.53 -4.92
C ASN A 596 -24.33 0.04 -5.74
N LEU A 597 -24.12 1.23 -6.31
CA LEU A 597 -24.98 1.76 -7.37
C LEU A 597 -24.99 0.78 -8.57
N LEU A 598 -26.08 0.73 -9.33
CA LEU A 598 -26.21 -0.09 -10.54
C LEU A 598 -26.46 0.81 -11.76
N GLY A 599 -25.98 0.40 -12.94
CA GLY A 599 -26.29 1.07 -14.22
C GLY A 599 -25.52 2.38 -14.41
N GLY A 600 -25.97 3.24 -15.32
CA GLY A 600 -25.52 4.63 -15.38
C GLY A 600 -26.29 5.50 -14.37
N ASP A 601 -25.69 6.62 -13.94
CA ASP A 601 -26.34 7.58 -13.04
C ASP A 601 -27.08 8.73 -13.77
N GLY A 602 -27.17 8.66 -15.10
CA GLY A 602 -28.04 9.52 -15.92
C GLY A 602 -27.37 10.71 -16.61
N ILE A 603 -26.05 10.89 -16.50
CA ILE A 603 -25.37 12.13 -16.91
C ILE A 603 -25.04 12.20 -18.42
N TYR A 604 -24.94 11.06 -19.11
CA TYR A 604 -24.49 10.99 -20.50
C TYR A 604 -25.47 10.20 -21.36
N VAL A 605 -25.90 10.80 -22.48
CA VAL A 605 -26.49 10.07 -23.61
C VAL A 605 -25.38 9.35 -24.41
N ALA A 606 -25.76 8.40 -25.27
CA ALA A 606 -24.82 7.52 -25.99
C ALA A 606 -23.73 8.28 -26.78
N ASP A 607 -24.07 9.43 -27.35
CA ASP A 607 -23.17 10.25 -28.19
C ASP A 607 -22.14 11.05 -27.38
N GLY A 608 -22.24 11.07 -26.04
CA GLY A 608 -21.32 11.76 -25.15
C GLY A 608 -21.49 13.29 -25.05
N GLU A 609 -22.43 13.90 -25.78
CA GLU A 609 -22.77 15.31 -25.58
C GLU A 609 -23.54 15.53 -24.26
N TYR A 610 -23.22 16.62 -23.56
CA TYR A 610 -23.90 17.04 -22.34
C TYR A 610 -24.86 18.19 -22.68
N THR A 611 -26.15 17.96 -22.46
CA THR A 611 -27.15 19.01 -22.20
C THR A 611 -28.16 18.48 -21.18
N TYR A 612 -28.53 19.31 -20.20
CA TYR A 612 -29.76 19.07 -19.44
C TYR A 612 -30.96 19.32 -20.37
N SER A 613 -32.03 18.54 -20.25
CA SER A 613 -33.25 18.81 -21.01
C SER A 613 -33.90 20.11 -20.51
N PRO A 614 -34.57 20.90 -21.37
CA PRO A 614 -35.54 21.89 -20.90
C PRO A 614 -36.54 21.32 -19.88
N ASP A 615 -36.85 20.02 -19.94
CA ASP A 615 -37.76 19.32 -19.01
C ASP A 615 -37.15 19.06 -17.61
N ASP A 616 -35.83 19.19 -17.44
CA ASP A 616 -35.17 19.01 -16.13
C ASP A 616 -35.31 20.25 -15.23
N ILE A 617 -36.06 21.27 -15.68
CA ILE A 617 -36.27 22.57 -15.06
C ILE A 617 -37.76 22.91 -15.09
N ASP A 618 -38.28 23.46 -13.99
CA ASP A 618 -39.71 23.77 -13.86
C ASP A 618 -40.10 25.16 -14.40
N GLU A 619 -41.39 25.49 -14.29
CA GLU A 619 -41.95 26.78 -14.71
C GLU A 619 -41.43 28.00 -13.91
N ASN A 620 -40.81 27.78 -12.76
CA ASN A 620 -40.18 28.82 -11.93
C ASN A 620 -38.70 29.03 -12.32
N GLY A 621 -38.11 28.11 -13.07
CA GLY A 621 -36.69 28.08 -13.43
C GLY A 621 -35.81 27.28 -12.46
N ASP A 622 -36.41 26.57 -11.51
CA ASP A 622 -35.71 25.70 -10.56
C ASP A 622 -35.45 24.31 -11.16
N PHE A 623 -34.33 23.69 -10.79
CA PHE A 623 -33.92 22.40 -11.34
C PHE A 623 -34.59 21.24 -10.61
N VAL A 624 -35.36 20.46 -11.36
CA VAL A 624 -36.11 19.27 -10.89
C VAL A 624 -35.43 17.95 -11.28
N GLY A 625 -34.52 17.98 -12.26
CA GLY A 625 -33.59 16.89 -12.55
C GLY A 625 -34.08 15.77 -13.47
N GLY A 626 -33.12 14.97 -13.92
CA GLY A 626 -33.22 13.95 -14.96
C GLY A 626 -34.43 13.04 -14.84
N SER A 627 -35.24 13.02 -15.89
CA SER A 627 -36.49 12.25 -15.91
C SER A 627 -36.30 10.77 -16.29
N ALA A 628 -35.20 10.39 -16.92
CA ALA A 628 -34.94 9.05 -17.44
C ALA A 628 -33.81 8.31 -16.69
N ILE A 629 -33.84 6.98 -16.77
CA ILE A 629 -32.71 6.08 -16.48
C ILE A 629 -32.26 5.53 -17.84
N PRO A 630 -30.94 5.41 -18.14
CA PRO A 630 -30.48 4.70 -19.33
C PRO A 630 -30.98 3.24 -19.32
N GLU A 631 -31.76 2.85 -20.33
CA GLU A 631 -32.44 1.54 -20.35
C GLU A 631 -31.47 0.33 -20.42
N THR A 632 -30.21 0.57 -20.84
CA THR A 632 -29.17 -0.44 -21.05
C THR A 632 -28.54 -0.96 -19.76
N ILE A 633 -29.32 -1.71 -18.99
CA ILE A 633 -28.81 -2.79 -18.15
C ILE A 633 -28.99 -4.10 -18.93
N TYR A 634 -27.98 -4.58 -19.68
CA TYR A 634 -27.62 -6.00 -19.87
C TYR A 634 -26.53 -6.26 -20.94
N ASN A 635 -25.98 -7.49 -20.88
CA ASN A 635 -25.10 -8.22 -21.82
C ASN A 635 -23.83 -7.54 -22.38
N GLN A 636 -22.67 -7.83 -21.76
CA GLN A 636 -21.34 -7.45 -22.26
C GLN A 636 -20.96 -8.10 -23.61
N ASN A 637 -21.59 -9.20 -24.03
CA ASN A 637 -21.22 -9.92 -25.25
C ASN A 637 -21.75 -9.27 -26.55
N GLU A 638 -22.58 -8.23 -26.45
CA GLU A 638 -23.11 -7.47 -27.59
C GLU A 638 -22.33 -6.16 -27.82
N ILE A 639 -21.26 -5.93 -27.07
CA ILE A 639 -20.68 -4.59 -26.81
C ILE A 639 -19.25 -4.39 -27.38
N GLU A 640 -18.61 -5.42 -27.96
CA GLU A 640 -17.19 -5.33 -28.42
C GLU A 640 -16.92 -4.19 -29.42
N ASP A 641 -17.90 -3.85 -30.28
CA ASP A 641 -17.81 -2.77 -31.29
C ASP A 641 -18.38 -1.40 -30.81
N ASP A 642 -18.88 -1.27 -29.58
CA ASP A 642 -19.53 -0.03 -29.11
C ASP A 642 -18.50 1.10 -28.80
N PRO A 643 -18.61 2.30 -29.42
CA PRO A 643 -17.76 3.44 -29.11
C PRO A 643 -17.83 3.95 -27.66
N TYR A 644 -18.97 3.79 -26.98
CA TYR A 644 -19.19 4.26 -25.60
C TYR A 644 -18.20 3.60 -24.63
N TRP A 645 -18.12 2.27 -24.68
CA TRP A 645 -17.28 1.44 -23.80
C TRP A 645 -15.81 1.45 -24.20
N ASN A 646 -15.50 1.71 -25.47
CA ASN A 646 -14.14 1.92 -25.97
C ASN A 646 -13.57 3.33 -25.66
N SER A 647 -14.36 4.23 -25.06
CA SER A 647 -13.95 5.61 -24.80
C SER A 647 -12.91 5.73 -23.67
N ARG A 648 -11.93 6.63 -23.84
CA ARG A 648 -10.81 6.80 -22.88
C ARG A 648 -11.13 7.72 -21.69
N ASN A 649 -12.41 8.03 -21.47
CA ASN A 649 -12.86 9.13 -20.60
C ASN A 649 -13.16 8.71 -19.14
N TRP A 650 -12.64 7.55 -18.71
CA TRP A 650 -12.68 6.97 -17.35
C TRP A 650 -12.52 7.96 -16.18
N LEU A 651 -11.77 9.06 -16.35
CA LEU A 651 -11.31 9.94 -15.26
C LEU A 651 -12.36 10.94 -14.74
N GLY A 652 -13.62 10.86 -15.16
CA GLY A 652 -14.67 11.85 -14.87
C GLY A 652 -16.07 11.27 -14.57
N THR A 653 -16.16 10.11 -13.92
CA THR A 653 -17.42 9.44 -13.48
C THR A 653 -18.34 8.83 -14.55
N GLY A 654 -18.16 9.15 -15.84
CA GLY A 654 -18.97 8.57 -16.92
C GLY A 654 -18.66 7.10 -17.21
N GLY A 655 -19.43 6.18 -16.60
CA GLY A 655 -19.38 4.74 -16.92
C GLY A 655 -20.32 3.92 -16.03
N VAL A 656 -20.81 2.79 -16.55
CA VAL A 656 -21.77 1.94 -15.84
C VAL A 656 -21.19 1.38 -14.54
N PHE A 657 -21.92 1.59 -13.44
CA PHE A 657 -21.69 0.92 -12.17
C PHE A 657 -22.15 -0.54 -12.31
N ASN A 658 -21.23 -1.43 -12.66
CA ASN A 658 -21.45 -2.88 -12.57
C ASN A 658 -21.70 -3.22 -11.09
N SER A 659 -22.96 -3.45 -10.71
CA SER A 659 -23.26 -3.69 -9.30
C SER A 659 -22.73 -5.05 -8.86
N THR A 660 -22.08 -5.01 -7.70
CA THR A 660 -21.59 -6.14 -6.93
C THR A 660 -21.88 -5.85 -5.46
N SER A 661 -23.12 -5.42 -5.17
CA SER A 661 -23.61 -5.39 -3.80
C SER A 661 -23.55 -6.79 -3.22
N PHE A 662 -23.15 -6.92 -1.95
CA PHE A 662 -23.17 -8.21 -1.28
C PHE A 662 -23.23 -8.06 0.24
N ILE A 663 -23.68 -9.13 0.88
CA ILE A 663 -23.75 -9.30 2.32
C ILE A 663 -22.79 -10.44 2.67
N ALA A 664 -21.67 -10.13 3.31
CA ALA A 664 -20.63 -11.10 3.65
C ALA A 664 -20.53 -11.31 5.16
N THR A 665 -20.38 -12.56 5.59
CA THR A 665 -20.26 -12.98 6.99
C THR A 665 -19.03 -13.86 7.18
N LYS A 666 -18.41 -13.80 8.37
CA LYS A 666 -17.24 -14.63 8.69
C LYS A 666 -17.68 -16.06 9.00
N GLY A 667 -17.08 -17.03 8.32
CA GLY A 667 -17.25 -18.44 8.63
C GLY A 667 -16.74 -18.80 10.02
N SER A 668 -17.30 -19.84 10.63
CA SER A 668 -16.80 -20.34 11.92
C SER A 668 -15.39 -20.90 11.76
N THR A 669 -14.42 -20.32 12.47
CA THR A 669 -13.00 -20.75 12.45
C THR A 669 -12.72 -21.95 13.36
N ALA A 670 -13.73 -22.77 13.66
CA ALA A 670 -13.56 -24.00 14.43
C ALA A 670 -12.87 -25.06 13.55
N SER A 671 -11.81 -25.68 14.06
CA SER A 671 -10.92 -26.59 13.30
C SER A 671 -11.59 -27.86 12.74
N THR A 672 -12.83 -28.15 13.15
CA THR A 672 -13.64 -29.29 12.68
C THR A 672 -14.63 -28.93 11.58
N ALA A 673 -14.76 -27.65 11.20
CA ALA A 673 -15.74 -27.19 10.21
C ALA A 673 -15.09 -26.90 8.85
N LEU A 674 -15.39 -27.73 7.84
CA LEU A 674 -15.09 -27.46 6.44
C LEU A 674 -16.06 -26.41 5.88
N LYS A 675 -15.87 -25.14 6.25
CA LYS A 675 -16.63 -23.99 5.77
C LYS A 675 -15.69 -22.94 5.14
N PRO A 676 -16.12 -22.22 4.08
CA PRO A 676 -15.42 -21.03 3.61
C PRO A 676 -15.21 -20.03 4.75
N ARG A 677 -14.09 -19.31 4.70
CA ARG A 677 -13.78 -18.28 5.70
C ARG A 677 -14.63 -17.03 5.50
N ILE A 678 -15.04 -16.76 4.25
CA ILE A 678 -15.98 -15.70 3.89
C ILE A 678 -17.21 -16.33 3.26
N ASN A 679 -18.36 -16.14 3.88
CA ASN A 679 -19.65 -16.52 3.32
C ASN A 679 -20.31 -15.26 2.72
N TYR A 680 -20.45 -15.19 1.40
CA TYR A 680 -21.11 -14.10 0.68
C TYR A 680 -22.65 -14.24 0.60
N ASN A 681 -23.23 -15.19 1.35
CA ASN A 681 -24.67 -15.40 1.55
C ASN A 681 -25.52 -15.47 0.27
N GLY A 682 -24.95 -15.94 -0.84
CA GLY A 682 -25.65 -16.02 -2.13
C GLY A 682 -25.92 -14.66 -2.78
N THR A 683 -25.07 -13.66 -2.53
CA THR A 683 -25.23 -12.28 -3.03
C THR A 683 -24.03 -11.82 -3.88
N GLY A 684 -24.23 -10.79 -4.70
CA GLY A 684 -23.22 -10.24 -5.60
C GLY A 684 -22.80 -11.25 -6.67
N ALA A 685 -21.51 -11.54 -6.74
CA ALA A 685 -20.95 -12.57 -7.62
C ALA A 685 -21.44 -14.00 -7.32
N TYR A 686 -22.11 -14.20 -6.18
CA TYR A 686 -22.68 -15.49 -5.75
C TYR A 686 -24.21 -15.51 -5.88
N SER A 687 -24.82 -14.52 -6.54
CA SER A 687 -26.26 -14.45 -6.78
C SER A 687 -26.73 -15.40 -7.89
N GLU A 688 -27.92 -15.98 -7.74
CA GLU A 688 -28.55 -16.86 -8.73
C GLU A 688 -28.65 -16.16 -10.09
N GLY A 689 -28.09 -16.74 -11.15
CA GLY A 689 -28.04 -16.15 -12.50
C GLY A 689 -27.01 -15.02 -12.71
N PHE A 690 -26.01 -14.85 -11.84
CA PHE A 690 -24.99 -13.78 -11.96
C PHE A 690 -24.24 -13.82 -13.32
N GLU A 691 -23.82 -15.01 -13.75
CA GLU A 691 -23.15 -15.21 -15.04
C GLU A 691 -24.09 -14.93 -16.23
N GLU A 692 -25.33 -15.40 -16.15
CA GLU A 692 -26.38 -15.19 -17.18
C GLU A 692 -26.70 -13.71 -17.40
N ARG A 693 -26.56 -12.88 -16.35
CA ARG A 693 -26.70 -11.43 -16.39
C ARG A 693 -25.47 -10.68 -16.93
N GLY A 694 -24.40 -11.38 -17.32
CA GLY A 694 -23.15 -10.74 -17.73
C GLY A 694 -22.33 -10.21 -16.56
N LYS A 695 -22.30 -10.95 -15.45
CA LYS A 695 -21.48 -10.68 -14.24
C LYS A 695 -21.88 -9.41 -13.49
N THR A 696 -23.18 -9.25 -13.23
CA THR A 696 -23.71 -8.20 -12.35
C THR A 696 -24.83 -8.70 -11.42
N SER A 697 -24.92 -8.10 -10.23
CA SER A 697 -26.05 -8.24 -9.31
C SER A 697 -27.40 -7.93 -9.99
N PRO A 698 -28.49 -8.60 -9.60
CA PRO A 698 -29.83 -8.31 -10.12
C PRO A 698 -30.36 -6.96 -9.62
N LEU A 699 -31.12 -6.25 -10.46
CA LEU A 699 -31.86 -5.04 -10.07
C LEU A 699 -32.87 -5.36 -8.95
N GLY A 700 -32.94 -4.52 -7.92
CA GLY A 700 -33.84 -4.69 -6.77
C GLY A 700 -33.14 -5.12 -5.48
N LEU A 701 -33.82 -5.92 -4.66
CA LEU A 701 -33.32 -6.35 -3.34
C LEU A 701 -32.55 -7.68 -3.40
N GLU A 702 -31.28 -7.67 -3.05
CA GLU A 702 -30.58 -8.86 -2.56
C GLU A 702 -30.69 -8.90 -1.02
N ILE A 703 -31.09 -10.05 -0.45
CA ILE A 703 -31.48 -10.17 0.96
C ILE A 703 -30.84 -11.41 1.58
N ALA A 704 -30.24 -11.28 2.76
CA ALA A 704 -29.65 -12.38 3.51
C ALA A 704 -29.96 -12.32 5.01
N ASP A 705 -30.27 -13.47 5.60
CA ASP A 705 -30.28 -13.67 7.06
C ASP A 705 -28.83 -13.91 7.53
N MET A 706 -28.24 -12.96 8.26
CA MET A 706 -26.81 -12.98 8.58
C MET A 706 -26.45 -13.89 9.77
N ASP A 707 -25.43 -14.74 9.61
CA ASP A 707 -24.76 -15.44 10.70
C ASP A 707 -23.59 -14.60 11.25
N LEU A 708 -23.61 -14.27 12.54
CA LEU A 708 -22.55 -13.54 13.24
C LEU A 708 -21.72 -14.45 14.15
N THR A 709 -21.94 -15.77 14.13
CA THR A 709 -21.20 -16.75 14.98
C THR A 709 -19.68 -16.70 14.74
N GLY A 710 -19.22 -16.32 13.54
CA GLY A 710 -17.80 -16.14 13.23
C GLY A 710 -17.22 -14.76 13.57
N THR A 711 -18.02 -13.76 13.96
CA THR A 711 -17.55 -12.37 14.12
C THR A 711 -16.93 -12.11 15.49
N GLY A 712 -15.83 -11.36 15.48
CA GLY A 712 -14.96 -11.15 16.64
C GLY A 712 -13.58 -10.64 16.26
N PHE A 713 -13.08 -9.67 17.02
CA PHE A 713 -11.71 -9.14 16.92
C PHE A 713 -10.91 -9.55 18.16
N SER A 714 -9.63 -9.89 17.98
CA SER A 714 -8.73 -10.22 19.09
C SER A 714 -7.32 -9.75 18.76
N GLY A 715 -6.80 -8.80 19.54
CA GLY A 715 -5.43 -8.33 19.51
C GLY A 715 -4.80 -8.36 20.90
N THR A 716 -3.55 -8.79 20.96
CA THR A 716 -2.65 -8.72 22.12
C THR A 716 -1.48 -7.79 21.80
N GLU A 717 -0.70 -7.32 22.77
CA GLU A 717 0.53 -6.54 22.54
C GLU A 717 1.53 -7.22 21.56
N SER A 718 1.47 -8.54 21.42
CA SER A 718 2.24 -9.33 20.46
C SER A 718 1.62 -9.46 19.06
N THR A 719 0.31 -9.22 18.88
CA THR A 719 -0.42 -9.47 17.62
C THR A 719 -1.15 -8.26 17.04
N PHE A 720 -1.33 -7.19 17.82
CA PHE A 720 -1.89 -5.91 17.39
C PHE A 720 -1.23 -4.79 18.20
N LYS A 721 -0.53 -3.86 17.54
CA LYS A 721 0.28 -2.82 18.22
C LYS A 721 -0.22 -1.40 17.93
N PRO A 722 -1.40 -0.99 18.46
CA PRO A 722 -1.94 0.35 18.20
C PRO A 722 -0.97 1.47 18.60
N ALA A 723 -0.27 1.33 19.74
CA ALA A 723 0.76 2.27 20.17
C ALA A 723 1.95 2.42 19.19
N LEU A 724 2.31 1.35 18.47
CA LEU A 724 3.33 1.43 17.40
C LEU A 724 2.74 2.10 16.16
N TYR A 725 1.55 1.70 15.74
CA TYR A 725 0.90 2.24 14.54
C TYR A 725 0.64 3.74 14.66
N ALA A 726 0.26 4.23 15.84
CA ALA A 726 0.16 5.66 16.14
C ALA A 726 1.49 6.39 15.87
N LYS A 727 2.63 5.84 16.33
CA LYS A 727 3.98 6.40 16.06
C LYS A 727 4.34 6.37 14.57
N LEU A 728 3.97 5.30 13.85
CA LEU A 728 4.19 5.20 12.41
C LEU A 728 3.39 6.26 11.64
N TYR A 729 2.11 6.47 11.99
CA TYR A 729 1.29 7.51 11.36
C TYR A 729 1.70 8.94 11.76
N ASP A 730 2.13 9.18 13.00
CA ASP A 730 2.60 10.51 13.43
C ASP A 730 3.87 10.91 12.67
N LYS A 731 4.75 9.94 12.42
CA LYS A 731 5.90 10.12 11.52
C LYS A 731 5.49 10.41 10.08
N LEU A 732 4.46 9.75 9.54
CA LEU A 732 3.97 10.04 8.19
C LEU A 732 3.29 11.41 8.08
N ALA A 733 2.58 11.85 9.11
CA ALA A 733 2.04 13.20 9.20
C ALA A 733 3.18 14.22 9.25
N THR A 734 4.15 14.03 10.15
CA THR A 734 5.36 14.88 10.28
C THR A 734 6.19 14.97 8.99
N LEU A 735 6.26 13.89 8.20
CA LEU A 735 6.97 13.89 6.90
C LEU A 735 6.18 14.57 5.77
N TYR A 736 4.84 14.52 5.79
CA TYR A 736 4.02 14.77 4.60
C TYR A 736 2.83 15.71 4.78
N ARG A 737 2.68 16.37 5.94
CA ARG A 737 1.66 17.41 6.18
C ARG A 737 2.30 18.75 6.56
N GLY A 738 2.06 19.77 5.73
CA GLY A 738 2.52 21.13 5.96
C GLY A 738 1.97 21.67 7.28
N GLY A 739 2.87 22.13 8.16
CA GLY A 739 2.52 22.68 9.47
C GLY A 739 2.13 21.67 10.55
N TYR A 740 2.15 20.35 10.28
CA TYR A 740 1.87 19.34 11.31
C TYR A 740 2.97 19.34 12.39
N VAL A 741 2.56 19.23 13.64
CA VAL A 741 3.43 19.05 14.80
C VAL A 741 3.10 17.70 15.43
N SER A 742 4.12 16.90 15.68
CA SER A 742 4.00 15.58 16.32
C SER A 742 3.17 15.65 17.59
N LYS A 743 2.15 14.79 17.67
CA LYS A 743 1.29 14.62 18.85
C LYS A 743 1.98 13.74 19.89
N ILE A 744 2.79 12.78 19.44
CA ILE A 744 3.45 11.77 20.28
C ILE A 744 4.79 12.32 20.79
N LYS A 745 4.82 12.64 22.08
CA LYS A 745 6.02 13.11 22.77
C LYS A 745 6.85 11.90 23.22
N ASP A 746 7.77 11.45 22.35
CA ASP A 746 8.75 10.42 22.71
C ASP A 746 9.51 10.82 23.99
N LYS A 747 9.39 10.00 25.04
CA LYS A 747 10.17 10.13 26.29
C LYS A 747 11.60 9.63 26.12
N ASP A 748 11.82 8.68 25.20
CA ASP A 748 13.11 8.07 24.91
C ASP A 748 13.51 8.33 23.45
N ASN A 749 14.71 8.85 23.24
CA ASN A 749 15.24 9.24 21.92
C ASN A 749 15.84 8.03 21.15
N SER A 750 15.23 6.85 21.30
CA SER A 750 15.76 5.56 20.83
C SER A 750 14.63 4.66 20.30
N GLY A 751 14.63 4.38 18.99
CA GLY A 751 13.93 3.22 18.43
C GLY A 751 12.79 3.43 17.42
N THR A 752 12.42 4.66 17.04
CA THR A 752 11.30 4.92 16.08
C THR A 752 11.75 5.52 14.74
N THR A 753 13.06 5.47 14.48
CA THR A 753 13.59 5.72 13.13
C THR A 753 13.73 4.39 12.40
N PRO A 754 12.97 4.15 11.30
CA PRO A 754 13.23 3.01 10.43
C PRO A 754 14.67 3.03 9.98
N GLU A 755 15.34 1.89 9.97
CA GLU A 755 16.65 1.76 9.32
C GLU A 755 16.47 1.88 7.80
N THR A 756 16.39 3.13 7.31
CA THR A 756 16.38 3.47 5.89
C THR A 756 17.83 3.41 5.40
N ILE A 757 18.38 2.20 5.31
CA ILE A 757 19.81 1.97 5.08
C ILE A 757 20.18 2.39 3.66
N THR A 758 20.65 3.63 3.55
CA THR A 758 21.43 4.12 2.42
C THR A 758 22.90 3.99 2.80
N PRO A 759 23.77 3.29 2.03
CA PRO A 759 25.15 3.04 2.41
C PRO A 759 25.92 4.30 2.86
N GLU A 760 26.19 4.35 4.16
CA GLU A 760 26.46 5.56 4.94
C GLU A 760 27.89 6.12 4.73
N THR A 761 28.14 7.36 5.14
CA THR A 761 29.51 7.84 5.39
C THR A 761 29.51 8.99 6.40
N THR A 762 29.85 8.66 7.64
CA THR A 762 29.76 9.53 8.82
C THR A 762 30.48 10.89 8.71
N THR A 763 29.95 11.87 9.46
CA THR A 763 30.55 13.20 9.70
C THR A 763 30.39 13.62 11.16
N ALA A 764 31.44 14.18 11.74
CA ALA A 764 31.42 14.85 13.05
C ALA A 764 31.32 16.39 12.89
N LYS A 765 30.86 17.06 13.95
CA LYS A 765 30.56 18.50 14.03
C LYS A 765 31.83 19.38 13.98
N ASP A 766 31.67 20.64 13.55
CA ASP A 766 31.90 21.79 14.46
C ASP A 766 31.14 23.05 13.95
N SER A 767 31.35 24.20 14.59
CA SER A 767 30.34 25.23 14.88
C SER A 767 30.58 26.65 14.30
N ALA A 768 29.63 27.56 14.58
CA ALA A 768 29.71 29.03 14.57
C ALA A 768 29.76 29.81 13.22
N THR A 769 29.25 31.07 13.07
CA THR A 769 28.16 31.88 13.68
C THR A 769 27.82 33.07 12.72
N LYS A 770 26.72 33.80 12.95
CA LYS A 770 26.28 35.15 12.45
C LYS A 770 27.35 36.07 11.82
N THR A 771 27.10 36.98 10.85
CA THR A 771 25.93 37.45 10.05
C THR A 771 26.51 38.13 8.75
N THR A 772 25.99 39.13 7.98
CA THR A 772 24.88 40.12 8.06
C THR A 772 24.52 40.67 6.66
N GLU A 773 23.36 41.32 6.52
CA GLU A 773 22.84 42.09 5.35
C GLU A 773 22.94 43.62 5.62
N PRO A 774 22.43 44.58 4.78
CA PRO A 774 21.99 44.54 3.36
C PRO A 774 22.47 45.74 2.48
N LYS A 775 22.14 45.75 1.17
CA LYS A 775 21.33 46.80 0.45
C LYS A 775 21.63 47.04 -1.06
N THR A 776 20.53 47.36 -1.77
CA THR A 776 20.37 48.23 -2.98
C THR A 776 21.16 47.96 -4.28
N THR A 777 20.49 47.25 -5.19
CA THR A 777 20.16 47.68 -6.58
C THR A 777 20.98 48.77 -7.29
N GLU A 778 21.53 48.44 -8.47
CA GLU A 778 21.14 49.12 -9.73
C GLU A 778 21.36 48.21 -10.96
N ASN A 779 21.10 48.69 -12.18
CA ASN A 779 20.63 47.83 -13.29
C ASN A 779 21.52 47.82 -14.56
N LYS A 780 21.44 46.71 -15.32
CA LYS A 780 21.93 46.49 -16.71
C LYS A 780 23.41 46.81 -17.05
N LYS A 781 24.21 45.74 -17.20
CA LYS A 781 25.08 45.58 -18.39
C LYS A 781 25.19 44.10 -18.77
N VAL A 782 24.89 43.76 -20.03
CA VAL A 782 24.96 42.37 -20.52
C VAL A 782 26.43 42.01 -20.77
N ALA A 783 27.03 41.29 -19.82
CA ALA A 783 28.39 40.77 -19.94
C ALA A 783 28.36 39.26 -20.20
N THR A 784 29.00 38.80 -21.28
CA THR A 784 29.03 37.38 -21.69
C THR A 784 29.80 36.54 -20.68
N THR A 785 29.09 35.99 -19.69
CA THR A 785 29.70 35.33 -18.52
C THR A 785 30.46 34.06 -18.90
N THR A 786 31.79 34.12 -18.91
CA THR A 786 32.65 32.95 -19.12
C THR A 786 32.59 32.03 -17.90
N VAL A 787 31.64 31.09 -17.90
CA VAL A 787 31.32 30.24 -16.74
C VAL A 787 32.50 29.34 -16.34
N THR A 788 33.29 29.84 -15.39
CA THR A 788 34.48 29.15 -14.88
C THR A 788 34.09 28.15 -13.80
N VAL A 789 34.14 26.86 -14.12
CA VAL A 789 33.84 25.81 -13.14
C VAL A 789 35.02 25.59 -12.20
N ASN A 790 34.81 25.90 -10.92
CA ASN A 790 35.80 25.74 -9.84
C ASN A 790 36.35 24.30 -9.77
N LYS A 791 37.65 24.18 -9.54
CA LYS A 791 38.35 22.89 -9.46
C LYS A 791 37.94 22.13 -8.19
N THR A 792 37.84 20.81 -8.27
CA THR A 792 37.84 19.92 -7.08
C THR A 792 39.19 19.24 -6.89
N LEU A 793 39.35 18.48 -5.80
CA LEU A 793 40.57 17.83 -5.37
C LEU A 793 40.30 16.39 -4.86
N VAL A 794 41.35 15.56 -4.87
CA VAL A 794 41.30 14.18 -4.35
C VAL A 794 41.47 14.20 -2.82
N LYS A 795 40.42 13.82 -2.07
CA LYS A 795 40.46 13.75 -0.59
C LYS A 795 41.40 12.63 -0.15
N LYS A 796 41.07 11.37 -0.48
CA LYS A 796 41.90 10.19 -0.24
C LYS A 796 41.85 9.22 -1.44
N ALA A 797 42.80 8.31 -1.52
CA ALA A 797 42.77 7.18 -2.46
C ALA A 797 43.45 5.99 -1.80
N THR A 798 42.79 4.83 -1.82
CA THR A 798 43.23 3.60 -1.13
C THR A 798 43.43 2.47 -2.13
N LYS A 799 44.47 1.67 -1.92
CA LYS A 799 44.86 0.57 -2.79
C LYS A 799 45.77 -0.43 -2.06
N VAL A 800 45.41 -1.71 -2.13
CA VAL A 800 46.27 -2.84 -1.75
C VAL A 800 47.22 -3.19 -2.91
N LYS A 801 48.49 -3.52 -2.63
CA LYS A 801 49.56 -3.70 -3.63
C LYS A 801 49.22 -4.71 -4.75
N ALA A 802 48.68 -5.87 -4.37
CA ALA A 802 48.32 -6.96 -5.29
C ALA A 802 47.03 -6.71 -6.09
N SER A 803 46.19 -5.76 -5.65
CA SER A 803 44.86 -5.55 -6.22
C SER A 803 44.89 -4.78 -7.54
N ALA A 804 43.98 -5.16 -8.44
CA ALA A 804 43.60 -4.38 -9.60
C ALA A 804 42.50 -3.34 -9.29
N LYS A 805 41.78 -3.46 -8.16
CA LYS A 805 40.82 -2.46 -7.65
C LYS A 805 41.62 -1.28 -7.03
N THR A 806 41.14 -0.06 -7.14
CA THR A 806 41.65 1.15 -6.45
C THR A 806 40.45 2.06 -6.15
N LYS A 807 40.19 2.36 -4.87
CA LYS A 807 39.08 3.24 -4.43
C LYS A 807 39.61 4.68 -4.30
N ILE A 808 38.97 5.65 -4.97
CA ILE A 808 39.38 7.07 -5.01
C ILE A 808 38.21 7.94 -4.58
N TYR A 809 38.48 8.92 -3.71
CA TYR A 809 37.49 9.77 -3.06
C TYR A 809 37.75 11.23 -3.39
N VAL A 810 36.77 11.93 -3.96
CA VAL A 810 36.86 13.32 -4.42
C VAL A 810 36.11 14.24 -3.45
N LYS A 811 36.55 15.49 -3.26
CA LYS A 811 35.75 16.49 -2.52
C LYS A 811 34.46 16.76 -3.29
N LYS A 812 33.29 16.45 -2.70
CA LYS A 812 31.97 16.81 -3.27
C LYS A 812 31.93 18.32 -3.55
N VAL A 813 31.32 18.70 -4.68
CA VAL A 813 31.08 20.08 -5.11
C VAL A 813 29.58 20.23 -5.36
N VAL A 814 28.96 21.24 -4.73
CA VAL A 814 27.53 21.51 -4.85
C VAL A 814 27.18 21.86 -6.30
N GLY A 815 26.12 21.26 -6.84
CA GLY A 815 25.69 21.42 -8.24
C GLY A 815 26.64 20.81 -9.27
N ALA A 816 27.43 19.79 -8.92
CA ALA A 816 28.25 19.03 -9.86
C ALA A 816 27.41 18.01 -10.65
N ALA A 817 27.42 18.10 -11.98
CA ALA A 817 26.71 17.17 -12.86
C ALA A 817 27.46 15.83 -13.03
N LYS A 818 28.81 15.86 -12.98
CA LYS A 818 29.66 14.66 -12.92
C LYS A 818 31.11 15.01 -12.57
N TYR A 819 31.84 14.01 -12.10
CA TYR A 819 33.27 14.04 -11.84
C TYR A 819 33.99 13.14 -12.85
N GLN A 820 35.22 13.48 -13.23
CA GLN A 820 36.10 12.63 -14.02
C GLN A 820 37.47 12.52 -13.35
N VAL A 821 37.92 11.30 -13.12
CA VAL A 821 39.18 10.95 -12.44
C VAL A 821 40.13 10.28 -13.44
N GLN A 822 41.41 10.64 -13.34
CA GLN A 822 42.51 9.98 -14.05
C GLN A 822 43.55 9.43 -13.08
N VAL A 823 44.10 8.27 -13.43
CA VAL A 823 45.20 7.59 -12.72
C VAL A 823 46.38 7.42 -13.66
N SER A 824 47.60 7.72 -13.20
CA SER A 824 48.85 7.56 -13.96
C SER A 824 49.97 6.99 -13.08
N ALA A 825 51.00 6.44 -13.72
CA ALA A 825 52.27 6.13 -13.07
C ALA A 825 53.18 7.37 -12.90
N THR A 826 52.94 8.48 -13.62
CA THR A 826 53.80 9.66 -13.60
C THR A 826 53.05 10.92 -13.18
N LYS A 827 53.73 11.79 -12.40
CA LYS A 827 53.16 13.04 -11.83
C LYS A 827 52.50 13.93 -12.89
N ASN A 828 53.10 13.99 -14.08
CA ASN A 828 52.69 14.88 -15.17
C ASN A 828 51.69 14.22 -16.14
N PHE A 829 51.19 13.01 -15.83
CA PHE A 829 50.18 12.29 -16.62
C PHE A 829 50.57 11.98 -18.08
N LYS A 830 51.87 11.95 -18.42
CA LYS A 830 52.37 11.57 -19.76
C LYS A 830 51.84 10.23 -20.28
N LYS A 831 51.43 9.31 -19.38
CA LYS A 831 50.74 8.06 -19.73
C LYS A 831 49.61 7.81 -18.73
N VAL A 832 48.36 8.04 -19.13
CA VAL A 832 47.17 7.74 -18.33
C VAL A 832 46.95 6.22 -18.35
N LEU A 833 46.80 5.61 -17.17
CA LEU A 833 46.54 4.18 -17.02
C LEU A 833 45.04 3.86 -17.00
N ALA A 834 44.25 4.76 -16.43
CA ALA A 834 42.79 4.68 -16.42
C ALA A 834 42.16 6.08 -16.35
N THR A 835 41.02 6.25 -17.03
CA THR A 835 40.08 7.36 -16.82
C THR A 835 38.73 6.75 -16.42
N LYS A 836 38.06 7.29 -15.40
CA LYS A 836 36.66 6.95 -15.08
C LYS A 836 35.85 8.23 -14.86
N THR A 837 34.59 8.21 -15.27
CA THR A 837 33.63 9.30 -15.11
C THR A 837 32.46 8.78 -14.25
N SER A 838 31.91 9.61 -13.37
CA SER A 838 30.86 9.21 -12.42
C SER A 838 30.04 10.42 -11.96
N THR A 839 28.75 10.22 -11.63
CA THR A 839 27.95 11.19 -10.85
C THR A 839 28.34 11.15 -9.38
N LYS A 840 28.45 9.94 -8.80
CA LYS A 840 28.98 9.70 -7.43
C LYS A 840 30.43 10.19 -7.33
N ALA A 841 30.79 10.88 -6.23
CA ALA A 841 32.14 11.43 -5.99
C ALA A 841 33.19 10.40 -5.53
N THR A 842 32.79 9.13 -5.43
CA THR A 842 33.64 7.97 -5.10
C THR A 842 33.81 7.09 -6.33
N PHE A 843 35.02 6.56 -6.54
CA PHE A 843 35.41 5.84 -7.75
C PHE A 843 36.15 4.54 -7.42
N THR A 844 35.53 3.40 -7.71
CA THR A 844 36.27 2.13 -7.86
C THR A 844 36.76 2.00 -9.30
N ILE A 845 38.09 1.89 -9.48
CA ILE A 845 38.75 1.62 -10.77
C ILE A 845 39.39 0.23 -10.72
N LYS A 846 38.95 -0.68 -11.61
CA LYS A 846 39.47 -2.06 -11.78
C LYS A 846 40.30 -2.09 -13.07
N ASN A 847 41.63 -2.21 -12.98
CA ASN A 847 42.53 -2.22 -14.15
C ASN A 847 43.82 -3.01 -13.87
N SER A 848 44.12 -4.02 -14.69
CA SER A 848 45.28 -4.92 -14.51
C SER A 848 46.63 -4.20 -14.52
N LYS A 849 46.78 -3.12 -15.30
CA LYS A 849 48.01 -2.33 -15.41
C LYS A 849 48.34 -1.53 -14.13
N LEU A 850 47.44 -1.53 -13.14
CA LEU A 850 47.66 -0.98 -11.81
C LEU A 850 48.29 -1.97 -10.82
N LYS A 851 48.21 -3.31 -11.03
CA LYS A 851 48.79 -4.30 -10.12
C LYS A 851 50.30 -4.04 -9.91
N ASN A 852 50.79 -4.28 -8.69
CA ASN A 852 52.20 -4.20 -8.29
C ASN A 852 52.92 -2.83 -8.45
N LYS A 853 52.28 -1.78 -8.97
CA LYS A 853 52.84 -0.41 -8.97
C LYS A 853 52.97 0.12 -7.53
N LYS A 854 54.18 0.54 -7.12
CA LYS A 854 54.52 1.07 -5.77
C LYS A 854 54.00 2.50 -5.51
N VAL A 855 53.87 3.31 -6.56
CA VAL A 855 53.35 4.69 -6.52
C VAL A 855 52.38 4.89 -7.67
N LEU A 856 51.32 5.67 -7.43
CA LEU A 856 50.42 6.19 -8.46
C LEU A 856 50.21 7.70 -8.29
N TYR A 857 49.75 8.37 -9.33
CA TYR A 857 49.31 9.75 -9.30
C TYR A 857 47.86 9.83 -9.76
N VAL A 858 47.04 10.59 -9.02
CA VAL A 858 45.60 10.74 -9.27
C VAL A 858 45.27 12.22 -9.44
N ARG A 859 44.45 12.54 -10.46
CA ARG A 859 43.88 13.89 -10.66
C ARG A 859 42.41 13.81 -11.01
N VAL A 860 41.68 14.89 -10.75
CA VAL A 860 40.23 14.98 -10.95
C VAL A 860 39.84 16.29 -11.61
N LYS A 861 38.76 16.29 -12.39
CA LYS A 861 38.02 17.49 -12.79
C LYS A 861 36.52 17.27 -12.57
N VAL A 862 35.79 18.35 -12.34
CA VAL A 862 34.32 18.34 -12.15
C VAL A 862 33.65 19.03 -13.33
N ALA A 863 32.44 18.60 -13.69
CA ALA A 863 31.60 19.27 -14.67
C ALA A 863 30.34 19.83 -14.01
N LYS A 864 29.90 21.00 -14.49
CA LYS A 864 28.56 21.54 -14.23
C LYS A 864 27.76 21.58 -15.53
N LYS A 865 26.43 21.48 -15.42
CA LYS A 865 25.51 21.70 -16.55
C LYS A 865 25.29 23.21 -16.67
N VAL A 866 25.51 23.76 -17.86
CA VAL A 866 25.36 25.19 -18.18
C VAL A 866 24.71 25.26 -19.55
N ASN A 867 23.52 25.85 -19.65
CA ASN A 867 22.71 25.91 -20.88
C ASN A 867 22.63 24.54 -21.58
N ASN A 868 22.27 23.51 -20.79
CA ASN A 868 22.29 22.07 -21.10
C ASN A 868 23.62 21.43 -21.56
N LYS A 869 24.68 22.21 -21.82
CA LYS A 869 26.03 21.72 -22.14
C LYS A 869 26.85 21.47 -20.86
N LEU A 870 27.89 20.64 -20.96
CA LEU A 870 28.72 20.21 -19.83
C LEU A 870 30.06 20.94 -19.80
N VAL A 871 30.15 22.00 -18.99
CA VAL A 871 31.39 22.76 -18.80
C VAL A 871 32.24 22.08 -17.73
N TYR A 872 33.50 21.80 -18.04
CA TYR A 872 34.45 21.10 -17.16
C TYR A 872 35.45 22.07 -16.52
N SER A 873 35.79 21.84 -15.24
CA SER A 873 36.91 22.50 -14.58
C SER A 873 38.24 22.12 -15.24
N LYS A 874 39.25 22.99 -15.08
CA LYS A 874 40.66 22.57 -15.22
C LYS A 874 40.94 21.41 -14.24
N TRP A 875 41.89 20.54 -14.59
CA TRP A 875 42.28 19.42 -13.73
C TRP A 875 42.86 19.90 -12.38
N SER A 876 42.65 19.09 -11.34
CA SER A 876 43.30 19.24 -10.04
C SER A 876 44.82 19.09 -10.13
N ALA A 877 45.52 19.55 -9.09
CA ALA A 877 46.88 19.09 -8.85
C ALA A 877 46.94 17.56 -8.72
N SER A 878 48.07 16.96 -9.07
CA SER A 878 48.32 15.52 -8.99
C SER A 878 48.54 15.08 -7.54
N LYS A 879 47.63 14.31 -6.94
CA LYS A 879 47.86 13.70 -5.63
C LYS A 879 48.68 12.41 -5.79
N LYS A 880 49.85 12.36 -5.16
CA LYS A 880 50.68 11.14 -5.06
C LYS A 880 49.99 10.16 -4.13
N VAL A 881 49.90 8.91 -4.54
CA VAL A 881 49.42 7.77 -3.74
C VAL A 881 50.61 6.84 -3.54
N VAL A 882 51.12 6.80 -2.32
CA VAL A 882 52.12 5.82 -1.88
C VAL A 882 51.38 4.63 -1.30
N ILE A 883 51.83 3.42 -1.62
CA ILE A 883 51.17 2.18 -1.23
C ILE A 883 52.01 1.52 -0.14
N SER A 884 51.42 1.35 1.04
CA SER A 884 52.03 0.66 2.18
C SER A 884 52.26 -0.83 1.91
N LYS A 885 53.18 -1.44 2.67
CA LYS A 885 53.25 -2.89 2.81
C LYS A 885 52.21 -3.36 3.85
N LYS A 886 50.95 -3.43 3.44
CA LYS A 886 50.00 -4.45 3.89
C LYS A 886 49.35 -4.97 2.60
#